data_AF-A0A353MZW1-F1
#
_entry.id   AF-A0A353MZW1-F1
#
_cell.length_a   1.000
_cell.length_b   1.000
_cell.length_c   1.000
_cell.angle_alpha   90.00
_cell.angle_beta   90.00
_cell.angle_gamma   90.00
#
_symmetry.space_group_name_H-M   'P 1'
#
loop_
_entity.id
_entity.type
_entity.pdbx_description
1 polymer ?
#
loop_
_entity_poly.entity_id
_entity_poly.type
_entity_poly.pdbx_seq_one_letter_code
_entity_poly.pdbx_strand_id
1 'polypeptide(L)'
;MNPIRRALYLFICLLSAVSLLSAYPAGAQEDPSWPQPGEPVPEQFAFSGEPPSLEEITEAFLKAYGGEPSFWPEELRHIHEVQVAFNKRALASPKFKGQFGQEALAKMTAQEKDPVGYWSRCLHDGWGFEEWFNHDHLTVQRVPRALLDRFMAEVFPLTWRDIRSVVHVKEFMLELSDKQFVPYNDYDSKVLDLRKRDVQMYNSMVEEAAERYIKDNDFLMLLLMSERIDSNWVGDESFEASLLEQAKRLSEKVQGVVSDMDRRFRSAFYRAFPGRTYSWNAEPWSEDHVVLNGKPVQKEPDIDLLGTSIRIEHPYIGEKFTIQEQKVVSGPTLKLQWGTAPSHSAEFDKGAVVEKVAPRYMIARKQDGESREFILSLYLDHLSGFGHEVSFAPAEGPPLSEGIRAEIMEVITEAFLEAADMLYSGSMAVTAKDLPLTEELAPQPGERKSEAKKARKVTFDPPTVNDLHVDHELPEGRSFSVVVWEDGRPVPQARVAIRKPEVGVLSSRTAEGGDEKWLHLRTGPLGEAVINYMPPSLSELKMMGPSQWRVNIVAEDQESGSKASVTFKMTRPPGLDVAVEHPVLPADPGFQNILRLRFDGRGPEGDPDERFRVKVTVMSGNGSLSTDPEGYGGKSAFAMEVKADVDHVLYYRWFGP
;
A
#
# COMPACT_ATOMS: atom_id res chain seq x y z
N MET A 1 45.23 10.00 -48.00
CA MET A 1 44.88 10.37 -46.61
C MET A 1 45.90 9.76 -45.66
N ASN A 2 46.44 10.54 -44.73
CA ASN A 2 47.48 10.15 -43.78
C ASN A 2 46.94 9.07 -42.80
N PRO A 3 47.64 7.95 -42.54
CA PRO A 3 47.18 6.85 -41.68
C PRO A 3 46.76 7.29 -40.27
N ILE A 4 47.42 8.32 -39.72
CA ILE A 4 47.06 8.90 -38.43
C ILE A 4 45.67 9.55 -38.46
N ARG A 5 45.28 10.17 -39.59
CA ARG A 5 43.94 10.74 -39.76
C ARG A 5 42.86 9.67 -39.91
N ARG A 6 43.18 8.50 -40.48
CA ARG A 6 42.25 7.35 -40.51
C ARG A 6 42.05 6.76 -39.12
N ALA A 7 43.12 6.62 -38.33
CA ALA A 7 43.03 6.15 -36.96
C ALA A 7 42.21 7.11 -36.08
N LEU A 8 42.41 8.42 -36.25
CA LEU A 8 41.66 9.45 -35.51
C LEU A 8 40.17 9.45 -35.90
N TYR A 9 39.84 9.31 -37.19
CA TYR A 9 38.45 9.20 -37.64
C TYR A 9 37.78 7.93 -37.12
N LEU A 10 38.47 6.79 -37.16
CA LEU A 10 37.97 5.54 -36.60
C LEU A 10 37.78 5.63 -35.09
N PHE A 11 38.69 6.30 -34.37
CA PHE A 11 38.58 6.49 -32.92
C PHE A 11 37.44 7.43 -32.55
N ILE A 12 37.22 8.51 -33.31
CA ILE A 12 36.09 9.42 -33.12
C ILE A 12 34.76 8.72 -33.46
N CYS A 13 34.68 7.95 -34.55
CA CYS A 13 33.49 7.16 -34.88
C CYS A 13 33.21 6.08 -33.83
N LEU A 14 34.25 5.45 -33.25
CA LEU A 14 34.10 4.51 -32.14
C LEU A 14 33.58 5.21 -30.88
N LEU A 15 34.13 6.38 -30.53
CA LEU A 15 33.67 7.19 -29.41
C LEU A 15 32.22 7.64 -29.60
N SER A 16 31.82 8.04 -30.82
CA SER A 16 30.42 8.39 -31.12
C SER A 16 29.48 7.18 -31.06
N ALA A 17 29.92 6.01 -31.52
CA ALA A 17 29.14 4.76 -31.41
C ALA A 17 28.99 4.29 -29.95
N VAL A 18 30.04 4.42 -29.14
CA VAL A 18 30.01 4.11 -27.71
C VAL A 18 29.17 5.14 -26.93
N SER A 19 29.16 6.42 -27.35
CA SER A 19 28.32 7.47 -26.74
C SER A 19 26.83 7.33 -27.07
N LEU A 20 26.50 6.79 -28.25
CA LEU A 20 25.11 6.48 -28.64
C LEU A 20 24.62 5.18 -27.99
N LEU A 21 25.52 4.24 -27.70
CA LEU A 21 25.22 3.02 -26.93
C LEU A 21 25.19 3.25 -25.40
N SER A 22 25.79 4.33 -24.89
CA SER A 22 25.72 4.72 -23.47
C SER A 22 24.55 5.67 -23.13
N ALA A 23 23.70 6.01 -24.12
CA ALA A 23 22.47 6.78 -23.93
C ALA A 23 21.21 5.89 -23.84
N TYR A 24 21.40 4.57 -23.84
CA TYR A 24 20.39 3.58 -23.48
C TYR A 24 20.87 2.87 -22.21
N PRO A 25 20.04 2.71 -21.17
CA PRO A 25 20.43 1.86 -20.05
C PRO A 25 20.68 0.45 -20.61
N ALA A 26 21.91 -0.02 -20.48
CA ALA A 26 22.33 -1.35 -20.85
C ALA A 26 21.76 -2.35 -19.85
N GLY A 27 20.51 -2.73 -20.09
CA GLY A 27 19.85 -3.92 -19.58
C GLY A 27 18.96 -4.41 -20.70
N ALA A 28 19.51 -5.18 -21.64
CA ALA A 28 18.69 -6.04 -22.50
C ALA A 28 18.10 -7.13 -21.59
N GLN A 29 17.03 -6.75 -20.89
CA GLN A 29 16.04 -7.66 -20.36
C GLN A 29 15.52 -8.45 -21.55
N GLU A 30 15.46 -9.78 -21.42
CA GLU A 30 14.72 -10.62 -22.36
C GLU A 30 13.37 -9.93 -22.62
N ASP A 31 13.00 -9.76 -23.90
CA ASP A 31 11.73 -9.14 -24.31
C ASP A 31 10.61 -9.64 -23.38
N PRO A 32 10.07 -8.79 -22.48
CA PRO A 32 8.82 -9.16 -21.83
C PRO A 32 7.86 -9.34 -22.99
N SER A 33 7.21 -10.49 -23.11
CA SER A 33 6.11 -10.65 -24.04
C SER A 33 5.02 -9.68 -23.60
N TRP A 34 5.09 -8.45 -24.12
CA TRP A 34 4.18 -7.38 -23.74
C TRP A 34 2.75 -7.84 -24.02
N PRO A 35 1.83 -7.64 -23.06
CA PRO A 35 0.45 -8.04 -23.26
C PRO A 35 -0.12 -7.31 -24.48
N GLN A 36 -0.91 -8.02 -25.28
CA GLN A 36 -1.57 -7.42 -26.43
C GLN A 36 -2.84 -6.67 -25.98
N PRO A 37 -3.25 -5.61 -26.69
CA PRO A 37 -4.56 -4.99 -26.47
C PRO A 37 -5.67 -6.04 -26.49
N GLY A 38 -6.54 -6.03 -25.49
CA GLY A 38 -7.60 -7.04 -25.29
C GLY A 38 -7.24 -8.18 -24.34
N GLU A 39 -5.97 -8.34 -23.95
CA GLU A 39 -5.55 -9.33 -22.94
C GLU A 39 -5.75 -8.82 -21.50
N PRO A 40 -5.99 -9.70 -20.52
CA PRO A 40 -6.04 -9.31 -19.12
C PRO A 40 -4.67 -8.78 -18.65
N VAL A 41 -4.67 -7.81 -17.73
CA VAL A 41 -3.44 -7.31 -17.11
C VAL A 41 -2.70 -8.46 -16.40
N PRO A 42 -1.45 -8.79 -16.79
CA PRO A 42 -0.70 -9.87 -16.15
C PRO A 42 -0.33 -9.53 -14.69
N GLU A 43 -0.35 -10.54 -13.81
CA GLU A 43 -0.04 -10.37 -12.36
C GLU A 43 1.34 -9.76 -12.09
N GLN A 44 2.32 -9.99 -12.97
CA GLN A 44 3.66 -9.41 -12.84
C GLN A 44 3.69 -7.88 -12.99
N PHE A 45 2.68 -7.31 -13.63
CA PHE A 45 2.49 -5.86 -13.75
C PHE A 45 1.57 -5.32 -12.66
N ALA A 46 0.85 -6.19 -11.94
CA ALA A 46 -0.04 -5.80 -10.86
C ALA A 46 0.75 -5.38 -9.62
N PHE A 47 0.38 -4.25 -9.02
CA PHE A 47 0.94 -3.84 -7.75
C PHE A 47 0.27 -4.66 -6.65
N SER A 48 0.91 -5.75 -6.23
CA SER A 48 0.40 -6.54 -5.10
C SER A 48 0.40 -5.76 -3.79
N GLY A 49 1.07 -4.61 -3.75
CA GLY A 49 1.34 -3.87 -2.54
C GLY A 49 2.24 -4.64 -1.57
N GLU A 50 2.56 -5.91 -1.78
CA GLU A 50 3.38 -6.74 -0.90
C GLU A 50 4.88 -6.38 -1.03
N PRO A 51 5.65 -6.40 0.07
CA PRO A 51 7.07 -6.17 0.00
C PRO A 51 7.76 -7.36 -0.71
N PRO A 52 8.97 -7.16 -1.25
CA PRO A 52 9.77 -8.26 -1.79
C PRO A 52 10.08 -9.33 -0.74
N SER A 53 10.02 -10.61 -1.10
CA SER A 53 10.42 -11.70 -0.21
C SER A 53 11.93 -11.72 0.00
N LEU A 54 12.40 -12.40 1.05
CA LEU A 54 13.83 -12.54 1.30
C LEU A 54 14.56 -13.25 0.14
N GLU A 55 13.90 -14.21 -0.52
CA GLU A 55 14.43 -14.89 -1.70
C GLU A 55 14.60 -13.93 -2.87
N GLU A 56 13.57 -13.13 -3.19
CA GLU A 56 13.63 -12.11 -4.25
C GLU A 56 14.76 -11.10 -3.99
N ILE A 57 14.93 -10.67 -2.74
CA ILE A 57 16.01 -9.75 -2.32
C ILE A 57 17.37 -10.40 -2.50
N THR A 58 17.51 -11.67 -2.12
CA THR A 58 18.76 -12.42 -2.26
C THR A 58 19.15 -12.57 -3.73
N GLU A 59 18.20 -12.88 -4.60
CA GLU A 59 18.41 -12.98 -6.04
C GLU A 59 18.82 -11.64 -6.65
N ALA A 60 18.11 -10.55 -6.31
CA ALA A 60 18.43 -9.20 -6.77
C ALA A 60 19.81 -8.74 -6.30
N PHE A 61 20.18 -9.04 -5.04
CA PHE A 61 21.51 -8.73 -4.50
C PHE A 61 22.61 -9.50 -5.24
N LEU A 62 22.43 -10.80 -5.44
CA LEU A 62 23.37 -11.65 -6.19
C LEU A 62 23.53 -11.17 -7.63
N LYS A 63 22.42 -10.76 -8.27
CA LYS A 63 22.42 -10.20 -9.63
C LYS A 63 23.20 -8.90 -9.71
N ALA A 64 23.05 -8.01 -8.73
CA ALA A 64 23.69 -6.69 -8.72
C ALA A 64 25.17 -6.73 -8.31
N TYR A 65 25.54 -7.56 -7.33
CA TYR A 65 26.84 -7.51 -6.67
C TYR A 65 27.63 -8.81 -6.71
N GLY A 66 26.98 -9.95 -7.01
CA GLY A 66 27.59 -11.27 -6.95
C GLY A 66 27.75 -11.80 -5.52
N GLY A 67 28.13 -13.07 -5.42
CA GLY A 67 28.21 -13.77 -4.12
C GLY A 67 29.53 -13.62 -3.35
N GLU A 68 30.54 -13.04 -3.97
CA GLU A 68 31.91 -12.99 -3.44
C GLU A 68 32.28 -11.56 -3.02
N PRO A 69 32.43 -11.28 -1.70
CA PRO A 69 32.62 -9.91 -1.19
C PRO A 69 33.83 -9.17 -1.75
N SER A 70 34.89 -9.90 -2.14
CA SER A 70 36.10 -9.28 -2.71
C SER A 70 35.85 -8.57 -4.05
N PHE A 71 34.80 -8.94 -4.78
CA PHE A 71 34.39 -8.30 -6.03
C PHE A 71 33.31 -7.23 -5.88
N TRP A 72 32.79 -7.02 -4.66
CA TRP A 72 31.80 -5.98 -4.43
C TRP A 72 32.36 -4.57 -4.66
N PRO A 73 31.49 -3.58 -4.93
CA PRO A 73 31.87 -2.18 -5.01
C PRO A 73 32.68 -1.75 -3.78
N GLU A 74 33.66 -0.87 -3.99
CA GLU A 74 34.69 -0.54 -2.99
C GLU A 74 34.11 -0.14 -1.63
N GLU A 75 33.09 0.72 -1.61
CA GLU A 75 32.47 1.21 -0.37
C GLU A 75 31.72 0.08 0.37
N LEU A 76 30.92 -0.73 -0.34
CA LEU A 76 30.20 -1.86 0.25
C LEU A 76 31.16 -2.93 0.78
N ARG A 77 32.20 -3.24 0.00
CA ARG A 77 33.27 -4.17 0.40
C ARG A 77 33.97 -3.66 1.65
N HIS A 78 34.35 -2.39 1.69
CA HIS A 78 35.02 -1.77 2.82
C HIS A 78 34.18 -1.84 4.11
N ILE A 79 32.90 -1.47 4.03
CA ILE A 79 31.95 -1.59 5.14
C ILE A 79 31.93 -3.03 5.67
N HIS A 80 31.80 -4.00 4.77
CA HIS A 80 31.75 -5.41 5.13
C HIS A 80 33.05 -5.91 5.77
N GLU A 81 34.20 -5.59 5.18
CA GLU A 81 35.53 -5.99 5.66
C GLU A 81 35.82 -5.44 7.06
N VAL A 82 35.49 -4.17 7.33
CA VAL A 82 35.66 -3.57 8.65
C VAL A 82 34.78 -4.28 9.68
N GLN A 83 33.52 -4.55 9.37
CA GLN A 83 32.61 -5.26 10.27
C GLN A 83 33.14 -6.66 10.60
N VAL A 84 33.58 -7.43 9.59
CA VAL A 84 34.17 -8.76 9.79
C VAL A 84 35.46 -8.70 10.60
N ALA A 85 36.35 -7.74 10.31
CA ALA A 85 37.59 -7.56 11.06
C ALA A 85 37.34 -7.23 12.54
N PHE A 86 36.39 -6.33 12.82
CA PHE A 86 35.96 -6.02 14.17
C PHE A 86 35.42 -7.27 14.87
N ASN A 87 34.54 -8.02 14.22
CA ASN A 87 33.94 -9.23 14.78
C ASN A 87 35.00 -10.27 15.15
N LYS A 88 35.95 -10.54 14.25
CA LYS A 88 37.07 -11.47 14.51
C LYS A 88 37.89 -11.06 15.72
N ARG A 89 38.24 -9.78 15.81
CA ARG A 89 39.02 -9.25 16.94
C ARG A 89 38.23 -9.29 18.24
N ALA A 90 36.95 -8.93 18.21
CA ALA A 90 36.07 -8.96 19.37
C ALA A 90 35.88 -10.39 19.90
N LEU A 91 35.58 -11.35 19.03
CA LEU A 91 35.38 -12.76 19.42
C LEU A 91 36.67 -13.41 19.95
N ALA A 92 37.84 -13.00 19.46
CA ALA A 92 39.12 -13.47 19.96
C ALA A 92 39.54 -12.82 21.30
N SER A 93 38.96 -11.67 21.66
CA SER A 93 39.35 -10.90 22.84
C SER A 93 38.67 -11.43 24.11
N PRO A 94 39.43 -11.78 25.16
CA PRO A 94 38.86 -12.18 26.45
C PRO A 94 37.96 -11.10 27.08
N LYS A 95 38.16 -9.82 26.73
CA LYS A 95 37.41 -8.69 27.30
C LYS A 95 35.98 -8.59 26.77
N PHE A 96 35.71 -9.17 25.60
CA PHE A 96 34.39 -9.19 24.97
C PHE A 96 33.61 -10.48 25.29
N LYS A 97 34.17 -11.37 26.11
CA LYS A 97 33.52 -12.62 26.49
C LYS A 97 32.20 -12.34 27.23
N GLY A 98 31.11 -12.89 26.71
CA GLY A 98 29.77 -12.72 27.27
C GLY A 98 29.13 -11.34 27.05
N GLN A 99 29.73 -10.49 26.21
CA GLN A 99 29.19 -9.17 25.86
C GLN A 99 28.14 -9.24 24.75
N PHE A 100 28.20 -10.27 23.91
CA PHE A 100 27.29 -10.46 22.79
C PHE A 100 26.18 -11.45 23.16
N GLY A 101 24.93 -11.03 22.98
CA GLY A 101 23.77 -11.93 23.04
C GLY A 101 23.73 -12.92 21.88
N GLN A 102 22.80 -13.88 21.93
CA GLN A 102 22.66 -14.92 20.89
C GLN A 102 22.45 -14.32 19.49
N GLU A 103 21.64 -13.27 19.40
CA GLU A 103 21.35 -12.59 18.14
C GLU A 103 22.57 -11.86 17.57
N ALA A 104 23.30 -11.11 18.39
CA ALA A 104 24.55 -10.46 17.96
C ALA A 104 25.57 -11.48 17.45
N LEU A 105 25.71 -12.62 18.14
CA LEU A 105 26.58 -13.71 17.70
C LEU A 105 26.12 -14.34 16.37
N ALA A 106 24.81 -14.46 16.16
CA ALA A 106 24.24 -14.94 14.90
C ALA A 106 24.56 -13.97 13.75
N LYS A 107 24.39 -12.65 13.95
CA LYS A 107 24.76 -11.61 12.98
C LYS A 107 26.24 -11.66 12.62
N MET A 108 27.11 -11.71 13.63
CA MET A 108 28.57 -11.80 13.42
C MET A 108 28.96 -13.06 12.64
N THR A 109 28.30 -14.19 12.92
CA THR A 109 28.54 -15.45 12.21
C THR A 109 28.06 -15.39 10.77
N ALA A 110 26.87 -14.83 10.53
CA ALA A 110 26.31 -14.66 9.19
C ALA A 110 27.20 -13.74 8.34
N GLN A 111 27.66 -12.62 8.88
CA GLN A 111 28.58 -11.72 8.18
C GLN A 111 29.85 -12.42 7.67
N GLU A 112 30.38 -13.40 8.41
CA GLU A 112 31.57 -14.13 7.96
C GLU A 112 31.25 -15.31 7.04
N LYS A 113 30.18 -16.07 7.32
CA LYS A 113 29.92 -17.37 6.66
C LYS A 113 28.91 -17.31 5.52
N ASP A 114 28.02 -16.32 5.56
CA ASP A 114 26.96 -16.11 4.58
C ASP A 114 26.74 -14.60 4.38
N PRO A 115 27.70 -13.93 3.71
CA PRO A 115 27.69 -12.48 3.60
C PRO A 115 26.50 -11.98 2.76
N VAL A 116 26.07 -12.74 1.76
CA VAL A 116 24.88 -12.43 0.93
C VAL A 116 23.61 -12.56 1.76
N GLY A 117 23.43 -13.66 2.49
CA GLY A 117 22.25 -13.85 3.35
C GLY A 117 22.18 -12.81 4.45
N TYR A 118 23.32 -12.40 5.02
CA TYR A 118 23.39 -11.30 5.98
C TYR A 118 22.86 -9.98 5.38
N TRP A 119 23.40 -9.54 4.24
CA TRP A 119 22.98 -8.28 3.62
C TRP A 119 21.54 -8.31 3.09
N SER A 120 21.09 -9.46 2.61
CA SER A 120 19.70 -9.66 2.17
C SER A 120 18.73 -9.51 3.34
N ARG A 121 19.09 -10.04 4.52
CA ARG A 121 18.31 -9.79 5.75
C ARG A 121 18.35 -8.33 6.17
N CYS A 122 19.52 -7.68 6.16
CA CYS A 122 19.61 -6.24 6.44
C CYS A 122 18.65 -5.42 5.57
N LEU A 123 18.57 -5.73 4.27
CA LEU A 123 17.68 -5.07 3.33
C LEU A 123 16.20 -5.43 3.55
N HIS A 124 15.92 -6.66 3.99
CA HIS A 124 14.57 -7.15 4.23
C HIS A 124 13.98 -6.60 5.54
N ASP A 125 14.53 -6.98 6.69
CA ASP A 125 13.93 -6.72 8.01
C ASP A 125 14.78 -5.79 8.89
N GLY A 126 15.86 -5.21 8.33
CA GLY A 126 16.74 -4.34 9.08
C GLY A 126 17.63 -5.06 10.09
N TRP A 127 17.78 -6.39 10.02
CA TRP A 127 18.49 -7.21 11.01
C TRP A 127 19.90 -6.70 11.36
N GLY A 128 20.64 -6.12 10.43
CA GLY A 128 21.97 -5.54 10.69
C GLY A 128 21.98 -4.07 11.14
N PHE A 129 20.83 -3.42 11.13
CA PHE A 129 20.64 -1.98 11.37
C PHE A 129 19.95 -1.70 12.72
N GLU A 130 19.69 -2.70 13.56
CA GLU A 130 18.94 -2.52 14.82
C GLU A 130 19.65 -1.68 15.91
N GLU A 131 20.95 -1.38 15.76
CA GLU A 131 21.62 -0.38 16.61
C GLU A 131 21.16 1.07 16.30
N TRP A 132 20.22 1.22 15.37
CA TRP A 132 19.75 2.48 14.81
C TRP A 132 18.37 2.79 15.38
N PHE A 133 18.12 4.07 15.64
CA PHE A 133 16.76 4.54 15.88
C PHE A 133 16.15 4.79 14.49
N ASN A 134 15.30 3.87 14.01
CA ASN A 134 14.67 3.86 12.67
C ASN A 134 15.63 3.59 11.49
N HIS A 135 15.57 2.40 10.91
CA HIS A 135 16.36 1.95 9.75
C HIS A 135 15.55 1.81 8.46
N ASP A 136 14.27 2.19 8.48
CA ASP A 136 13.33 1.86 7.41
C ASP A 136 13.74 2.45 6.06
N HIS A 137 14.38 3.62 6.09
CA HIS A 137 14.91 4.32 4.92
C HIS A 137 15.95 3.49 4.16
N LEU A 138 16.57 2.50 4.81
CA LEU A 138 17.56 1.61 4.20
C LEU A 138 17.00 0.29 3.65
N THR A 139 15.77 -0.04 4.02
CA THR A 139 15.17 -1.35 3.70
C THR A 139 14.35 -1.32 2.42
N VAL A 140 14.06 -2.49 1.87
CA VAL A 140 13.20 -2.64 0.69
C VAL A 140 11.70 -2.77 1.03
N GLN A 141 11.31 -2.64 2.30
CA GLN A 141 9.93 -2.83 2.77
C GLN A 141 8.90 -1.91 2.08
N ARG A 142 9.37 -0.75 1.60
CA ARG A 142 8.56 0.23 0.86
C ARG A 142 8.91 0.32 -0.62
N VAL A 143 9.61 -0.68 -1.16
CA VAL A 143 9.98 -0.76 -2.56
C VAL A 143 9.01 -1.73 -3.26
N PRO A 144 8.28 -1.28 -4.30
CA PRO A 144 7.52 -2.18 -5.17
C PRO A 144 8.42 -3.31 -5.69
N ARG A 145 7.94 -4.57 -5.71
CA ARG A 145 8.72 -5.73 -6.20
C ARG A 145 9.35 -5.47 -7.58
N ALA A 146 8.59 -4.87 -8.49
CA ALA A 146 9.06 -4.55 -9.83
C ALA A 146 10.18 -3.48 -9.88
N LEU A 147 10.38 -2.70 -8.81
CA LEU A 147 11.47 -1.73 -8.69
C LEU A 147 12.66 -2.27 -7.92
N LEU A 148 12.65 -3.53 -7.45
CA LEU A 148 13.71 -4.09 -6.62
C LEU A 148 15.09 -4.03 -7.30
N ASP A 149 15.18 -4.43 -8.56
CA ASP A 149 16.43 -4.38 -9.33
C ASP A 149 16.97 -2.94 -9.47
N ARG A 150 16.08 -2.00 -9.76
CA ARG A 150 16.44 -0.58 -9.87
C ARG A 150 16.85 0.01 -8.52
N PHE A 151 16.15 -0.37 -7.45
CA PHE A 151 16.53 0.01 -6.10
C PHE A 151 17.94 -0.49 -5.77
N MET A 152 18.23 -1.77 -6.07
CA MET A 152 19.56 -2.34 -5.85
C MET A 152 20.64 -1.59 -6.64
N ALA A 153 20.37 -1.19 -7.88
CA ALA A 153 21.35 -0.53 -8.73
C ALA A 153 21.52 0.98 -8.45
N GLU A 154 20.45 1.68 -8.11
CA GLU A 154 20.41 3.16 -8.09
C GLU A 154 20.28 3.76 -6.69
N VAL A 155 19.63 3.06 -5.74
CA VAL A 155 19.30 3.60 -4.41
C VAL A 155 20.15 2.98 -3.31
N PHE A 156 20.30 1.66 -3.29
CA PHE A 156 21.15 0.99 -2.29
C PHE A 156 22.60 1.50 -2.26
N PRO A 157 23.23 1.88 -3.39
CA PRO A 157 24.56 2.50 -3.35
C PRO A 157 24.62 3.84 -2.59
N LEU A 158 23.50 4.58 -2.53
CA LEU A 158 23.43 5.81 -1.75
C LEU A 158 23.50 5.50 -0.26
N THR A 159 22.79 4.45 0.17
CA THR A 159 22.68 4.07 1.59
C THR A 159 24.00 3.62 2.21
N TRP A 160 24.97 3.18 1.41
CA TRP A 160 26.30 2.83 1.91
C TRP A 160 26.94 3.98 2.69
N ARG A 161 26.65 5.23 2.31
CA ARG A 161 27.19 6.37 3.04
C ARG A 161 26.63 6.46 4.46
N ASP A 162 25.34 6.25 4.60
CA ASP A 162 24.70 6.24 5.92
C ASP A 162 25.14 5.01 6.74
N ILE A 163 25.19 3.83 6.13
CA ILE A 163 25.70 2.61 6.79
C ILE A 163 27.13 2.81 7.29
N ARG A 164 27.98 3.49 6.51
CA ARG A 164 29.34 3.84 6.89
C ARG A 164 29.40 4.72 8.13
N SER A 165 28.39 5.55 8.39
CA SER A 165 28.31 6.38 9.60
C SER A 165 28.48 5.53 10.88
N VAL A 166 28.01 4.28 10.87
CA VAL A 166 28.11 3.36 12.03
C VAL A 166 29.43 2.57 12.02
N VAL A 167 30.04 2.42 10.85
CA VAL A 167 31.30 1.71 10.68
C VAL A 167 32.48 2.48 11.30
N HIS A 168 32.42 3.81 11.36
CA HIS A 168 33.49 4.65 11.94
C HIS A 168 33.88 4.24 13.36
N VAL A 169 32.92 3.83 14.20
CA VAL A 169 33.22 3.37 15.56
C VAL A 169 34.07 2.10 15.51
N LYS A 170 33.74 1.17 14.63
CA LYS A 170 34.47 -0.09 14.44
C LYS A 170 35.85 0.16 13.85
N GLU A 171 35.98 1.07 12.88
CA GLU A 171 37.27 1.51 12.33
C GLU A 171 38.17 2.08 13.43
N PHE A 172 37.66 3.04 14.20
CA PHE A 172 38.39 3.64 15.30
C PHE A 172 38.84 2.58 16.31
N MET A 173 37.95 1.65 16.69
CA MET A 173 38.27 0.58 17.62
C MET A 173 39.32 -0.40 17.09
N LEU A 174 39.34 -0.66 15.78
CA LEU A 174 40.33 -1.54 15.15
C LEU A 174 41.74 -0.96 15.20
N GLU A 175 41.89 0.36 15.22
CA GLU A 175 43.19 1.03 15.36
C GLU A 175 43.73 1.05 16.80
N LEU A 176 42.88 0.76 17.79
CA LEU A 176 43.27 0.77 19.20
C LEU A 176 44.23 -0.37 19.52
N SER A 177 45.13 -0.13 20.48
CA SER A 177 45.92 -1.21 21.09
C SER A 177 45.04 -2.20 21.85
N ASP A 178 45.51 -3.43 22.05
CA ASP A 178 44.76 -4.45 22.81
C ASP A 178 44.40 -4.01 24.23
N LYS A 179 45.16 -3.10 24.84
CA LYS A 179 44.82 -2.52 26.15
C LYS A 179 43.61 -1.60 26.06
N GLN A 180 43.52 -0.80 25.00
CA GLN A 180 42.48 0.20 24.78
C GLN A 180 41.21 -0.37 24.15
N PHE A 181 41.27 -1.53 23.47
CA PHE A 181 40.10 -2.22 22.91
C PHE A 181 39.26 -2.87 24.03
N VAL A 182 38.15 -2.24 24.43
CA VAL A 182 37.24 -2.68 25.52
C VAL A 182 35.76 -2.40 25.14
N PRO A 183 34.77 -3.14 25.66
CA PRO A 183 33.35 -3.02 25.25
C PRO A 183 32.59 -1.80 25.81
N TYR A 184 33.06 -1.16 26.89
CA TYR A 184 32.37 -0.02 27.53
C TYR A 184 33.26 1.23 27.50
N ASN A 185 33.04 2.10 26.53
CA ASN A 185 33.77 3.38 26.42
C ASN A 185 32.98 4.40 25.58
N ASP A 186 33.41 5.65 25.63
CA ASP A 186 32.88 6.77 24.85
C ASP A 186 33.59 6.88 23.49
N TYR A 187 33.56 5.79 22.70
CA TYR A 187 34.16 5.80 21.34
C TYR A 187 33.31 6.57 20.34
N ASP A 188 32.00 6.58 20.55
CA ASP A 188 31.07 7.25 19.64
C ASP A 188 31.34 8.77 19.58
N SER A 189 31.64 9.41 20.72
CA SER A 189 32.01 10.82 20.75
C SER A 189 33.28 11.14 19.96
N LYS A 190 34.16 10.16 19.70
CA LYS A 190 35.40 10.35 18.93
C LYS A 190 35.17 10.43 17.43
N VAL A 191 34.06 9.87 16.96
CA VAL A 191 33.73 9.82 15.53
C VAL A 191 32.44 10.56 15.19
N LEU A 192 31.76 11.15 16.18
CA LEU A 192 30.47 11.82 16.04
C LEU A 192 30.39 12.79 14.84
N ASP A 193 31.41 13.63 14.66
CA ASP A 193 31.45 14.60 13.54
C ASP A 193 31.56 13.91 12.17
N LEU A 194 32.22 12.75 12.08
CA LEU A 194 32.26 11.94 10.86
C LEU A 194 30.90 11.29 10.60
N ARG A 195 30.24 10.77 11.65
CA ARG A 195 28.91 10.17 11.54
C ARG A 195 27.88 11.18 11.02
N LYS A 196 27.82 12.36 11.65
CA LYS A 196 26.92 13.44 11.23
C LYS A 196 27.17 13.89 9.80
N ARG A 197 28.43 14.00 9.40
CA ARG A 197 28.81 14.36 8.02
C ARG A 197 28.32 13.32 7.02
N ASP A 198 28.41 12.04 7.37
CA ASP A 198 27.99 10.95 6.50
C ASP A 198 26.47 10.91 6.31
N VAL A 199 25.70 11.09 7.39
CA VAL A 199 24.24 11.22 7.32
C VAL A 199 23.83 12.44 6.47
N GLN A 200 24.46 13.60 6.67
CA GLN A 200 24.19 14.79 5.85
C GLN A 200 24.53 14.58 4.38
N MET A 201 25.65 13.91 4.09
CA MET A 201 26.07 13.63 2.73
C MET A 201 25.13 12.63 2.06
N TYR A 202 24.70 11.60 2.79
CA TYR A 202 23.68 10.66 2.34
C TYR A 202 22.37 11.38 1.98
N ASN A 203 21.83 12.21 2.87
CA ASN A 203 20.60 12.95 2.59
C ASN A 203 20.76 13.89 1.39
N SER A 204 21.93 14.51 1.23
CA SER A 204 22.24 15.34 0.06
C SER A 204 22.26 14.51 -1.24
N MET A 205 22.83 13.30 -1.20
CA MET A 205 22.83 12.37 -2.34
C MET A 205 21.42 11.90 -2.71
N VAL A 206 20.55 11.69 -1.72
CA VAL A 206 19.12 11.37 -1.94
C VAL A 206 18.41 12.55 -2.62
N GLU A 207 18.66 13.79 -2.17
CA GLU A 207 18.11 14.97 -2.84
C GLU A 207 18.61 15.12 -4.28
N GLU A 208 19.92 14.93 -4.53
CA GLU A 208 20.48 14.95 -5.87
C GLU A 208 19.90 13.85 -6.79
N ALA A 209 19.65 12.66 -6.25
CA ALA A 209 18.96 11.59 -6.97
C ALA A 209 17.52 12.00 -7.30
N ALA A 210 16.79 12.61 -6.37
CA ALA A 210 15.44 13.13 -6.61
C ALA A 210 15.42 14.21 -7.71
N GLU A 211 16.37 15.14 -7.73
CA GLU A 211 16.47 16.14 -8.81
C GLU A 211 16.68 15.50 -10.18
N ARG A 212 17.50 14.44 -10.24
CA ARG A 212 17.74 13.68 -11.46
C ARG A 212 16.47 13.01 -11.94
N TYR A 213 15.76 12.31 -11.06
CA TYR A 213 14.48 11.67 -11.40
C TYR A 213 13.42 12.66 -11.84
N ILE A 214 13.35 13.86 -11.23
CA ILE A 214 12.46 14.93 -11.69
C ILE A 214 12.82 15.37 -13.12
N LYS A 215 14.12 15.59 -13.38
CA LYS A 215 14.60 16.03 -14.70
C LYS A 215 14.31 15.00 -15.79
N ASP A 216 14.42 13.72 -15.45
CA ASP A 216 14.24 12.60 -16.37
C ASP A 216 12.76 12.13 -16.45
N ASN A 217 11.84 12.80 -15.73
CA ASN A 217 10.43 12.40 -15.57
C ASN A 217 10.25 10.96 -15.06
N ASP A 218 11.15 10.50 -14.20
CA ASP A 218 11.11 9.19 -13.56
C ASP A 218 10.34 9.27 -12.23
N PHE A 219 9.02 9.35 -12.34
CA PHE A 219 8.15 9.50 -11.18
C PHE A 219 8.19 8.28 -10.25
N LEU A 220 8.44 7.08 -10.80
CA LEU A 220 8.52 5.83 -10.05
C LEU A 220 9.65 5.88 -9.03
N MET A 221 10.87 6.23 -9.47
CA MET A 221 12.00 6.33 -8.56
C MET A 221 11.91 7.56 -7.66
N LEU A 222 11.32 8.66 -8.15
CA LEU A 222 11.11 9.86 -7.36
C LEU A 222 10.26 9.62 -6.11
N LEU A 223 9.20 8.82 -6.22
CA LEU A 223 8.32 8.49 -5.10
C LEU A 223 9.03 7.72 -3.99
N LEU A 224 10.09 6.97 -4.32
CA LEU A 224 10.89 6.29 -3.33
C LEU A 224 11.73 7.26 -2.49
N MET A 225 12.13 8.42 -3.03
CA MET A 225 13.20 9.25 -2.45
C MET A 225 12.86 9.93 -1.13
N SER A 226 11.61 10.39 -0.96
CA SER A 226 11.20 11.06 0.28
C SER A 226 11.31 10.17 1.51
N GLU A 227 11.15 8.85 1.33
CA GLU A 227 11.26 7.87 2.40
C GLU A 227 12.70 7.42 2.64
N ARG A 228 13.65 7.88 1.81
CA ARG A 228 15.07 7.57 1.95
C ARG A 228 15.83 8.58 2.79
N ILE A 229 15.25 9.74 3.10
CA ILE A 229 15.92 10.69 3.98
C ILE A 229 15.99 10.11 5.39
N ASP A 230 17.21 10.03 5.94
CA ASP A 230 17.37 9.77 7.37
C ASP A 230 16.92 11.02 8.12
N SER A 231 15.89 10.85 8.94
CA SER A 231 15.25 11.93 9.68
C SER A 231 15.42 11.81 11.20
N ASN A 232 16.27 10.90 11.70
CA ASN A 232 16.36 10.59 13.12
C ASN A 232 17.77 10.78 13.67
N TRP A 233 17.86 11.35 14.87
CA TRP A 233 19.13 11.43 15.60
C TRP A 233 18.91 11.57 17.11
N VAL A 234 19.40 10.60 17.88
CA VAL A 234 19.25 10.64 19.35
C VAL A 234 20.38 11.43 20.00
N GLY A 235 20.00 12.33 20.92
CA GLY A 235 20.95 13.09 21.75
C GLY A 235 21.41 14.43 21.16
N ASP A 236 20.90 14.83 19.99
CA ASP A 236 21.10 16.17 19.41
C ASP A 236 19.84 16.64 18.69
N GLU A 237 18.94 17.28 19.45
CA GLU A 237 17.65 17.79 18.96
C GLU A 237 17.81 18.80 17.81
N SER A 238 18.89 19.59 17.81
CA SER A 238 19.12 20.58 16.76
C SER A 238 19.49 19.92 15.44
N PHE A 239 20.30 18.86 15.50
CA PHE A 239 20.65 18.09 14.32
C PHE A 239 19.45 17.30 13.80
N GLU A 240 18.71 16.61 14.68
CA GLU A 240 17.48 15.89 14.32
C GLU A 240 16.46 16.81 13.64
N ALA A 241 16.21 18.00 14.20
CA ALA A 241 15.32 19.00 13.60
C ALA A 241 15.75 19.41 12.19
N SER A 242 17.06 19.50 11.94
CA SER A 242 17.58 19.82 10.60
C SER A 242 17.33 18.71 9.58
N LEU A 243 17.43 17.44 10.01
CA LEU A 243 17.13 16.28 9.16
C LEU A 243 15.63 16.20 8.84
N LEU A 244 14.78 16.43 9.84
CA LEU A 244 13.33 16.47 9.68
C LEU A 244 12.88 17.56 8.70
N GLU A 245 13.48 18.75 8.77
CA GLU A 245 13.20 19.84 7.83
C GLU A 245 13.61 19.47 6.40
N GLN A 246 14.75 18.79 6.23
CA GLN A 246 15.19 18.30 4.92
C GLN A 246 14.22 17.26 4.35
N ALA A 247 13.79 16.28 5.17
CA ALA A 247 12.80 15.27 4.78
C ALA A 247 11.47 15.90 4.35
N LYS A 248 11.00 16.90 5.11
CA LYS A 248 9.77 17.64 4.80
C LYS A 248 9.89 18.39 3.48
N ARG A 249 10.98 19.14 3.29
CA ARG A 249 11.26 19.88 2.04
C ARG A 249 11.27 18.97 0.81
N LEU A 250 11.95 17.82 0.90
CA LEU A 250 11.98 16.87 -0.21
C LEU A 250 10.58 16.30 -0.48
N SER A 251 9.84 15.93 0.56
CA SER A 251 8.49 15.39 0.42
C SER A 251 7.52 16.40 -0.22
N GLU A 252 7.53 17.66 0.23
CA GLU A 252 6.74 18.74 -0.39
C GLU A 252 7.10 18.96 -1.86
N LYS A 253 8.39 18.83 -2.20
CA LYS A 253 8.86 18.94 -3.57
C LYS A 253 8.36 17.78 -4.44
N VAL A 254 8.50 16.53 -3.95
CA VAL A 254 7.98 15.33 -4.63
C VAL A 254 6.47 15.47 -4.86
N GLN A 255 5.72 15.85 -3.83
CA GLN A 255 4.30 16.08 -3.93
C GLN A 255 3.96 17.16 -4.97
N GLY A 256 4.68 18.29 -4.96
CA GLY A 256 4.48 19.36 -5.94
C GLY A 256 4.70 18.92 -7.38
N VAL A 257 5.68 18.05 -7.62
CA VAL A 257 5.94 17.46 -8.95
C VAL A 257 4.85 16.48 -9.36
N VAL A 258 4.39 15.61 -8.45
CA VAL A 258 3.31 14.65 -8.71
C VAL A 258 1.98 15.36 -8.97
N SER A 259 1.64 16.38 -8.18
CA SER A 259 0.44 17.20 -8.40
C SER A 259 0.50 17.96 -9.72
N ASP A 260 1.68 18.42 -10.14
CA ASP A 260 1.84 19.07 -11.44
C ASP A 260 1.71 18.07 -12.60
N MET A 261 2.19 16.85 -12.44
CA MET A 261 2.00 15.75 -13.41
C MET A 261 0.51 15.45 -13.60
N ASP A 262 -0.25 15.23 -12.53
CA ASP A 262 -1.69 14.99 -12.57
C ASP A 262 -2.42 16.17 -13.25
N ARG A 263 -2.15 17.40 -12.82
CA ARG A 263 -2.74 18.60 -13.44
C ARG A 263 -2.47 18.69 -14.94
N ARG A 264 -1.25 18.38 -15.40
CA ARG A 264 -0.89 18.39 -16.82
C ARG A 264 -1.63 17.29 -17.57
N PHE A 265 -1.77 16.10 -16.98
CA PHE A 265 -2.51 15.00 -17.58
C PHE A 265 -3.99 15.32 -17.72
N ARG A 266 -4.66 15.79 -16.65
CA ARG A 266 -6.05 16.24 -16.71
C ARG A 266 -6.25 17.32 -17.77
N SER A 267 -5.35 18.30 -17.84
CA SER A 267 -5.41 19.37 -18.86
C SER A 267 -5.26 18.83 -20.28
N ALA A 268 -4.33 17.91 -20.52
CA ALA A 268 -4.17 17.25 -21.82
C ALA A 268 -5.41 16.42 -22.20
N PHE A 269 -5.97 15.67 -21.26
CA PHE A 269 -7.20 14.90 -21.43
C PHE A 269 -8.38 15.79 -21.85
N TYR A 270 -8.64 16.87 -21.10
CA TYR A 270 -9.75 17.77 -21.41
C TYR A 270 -9.58 18.50 -22.74
N ARG A 271 -8.33 18.77 -23.15
CA ARG A 271 -8.03 19.37 -24.46
C ARG A 271 -8.21 18.39 -25.61
N ALA A 272 -7.85 17.12 -25.42
CA ALA A 272 -8.06 16.05 -26.39
C ALA A 272 -9.55 15.69 -26.51
N PHE A 273 -10.35 15.96 -25.48
CA PHE A 273 -11.77 15.61 -25.45
C PHE A 273 -12.56 16.32 -26.57
N PRO A 274 -13.08 15.59 -27.57
CA PRO A 274 -13.79 16.19 -28.69
C PRO A 274 -15.17 16.70 -28.27
N GLY A 275 -15.53 17.87 -28.78
CA GLY A 275 -16.89 18.41 -28.61
C GLY A 275 -17.91 17.55 -29.34
N ARG A 276 -18.89 17.00 -28.61
CA ARG A 276 -19.96 16.15 -29.16
C ARG A 276 -21.32 16.62 -28.67
N THR A 277 -22.29 16.63 -29.57
CA THR A 277 -23.68 16.93 -29.24
C THR A 277 -24.55 15.80 -29.75
N TYR A 278 -25.38 15.25 -28.85
CA TYR A 278 -26.36 14.23 -29.17
C TYR A 278 -27.75 14.79 -28.94
N SER A 279 -28.70 14.38 -29.77
CA SER A 279 -30.10 14.72 -29.59
C SER A 279 -30.97 13.58 -30.12
N TRP A 280 -31.94 13.16 -29.34
CA TRP A 280 -32.87 12.10 -29.72
C TRP A 280 -34.21 12.29 -29.00
N ASN A 281 -35.24 11.61 -29.51
CA ASN A 281 -36.53 11.55 -28.84
C ASN A 281 -36.61 10.23 -28.10
N ALA A 282 -36.53 10.22 -26.77
CA ALA A 282 -36.73 9.00 -26.00
C ALA A 282 -38.18 8.52 -26.06
N GLU A 283 -39.13 9.46 -26.07
CA GLU A 283 -40.56 9.21 -26.19
C GLU A 283 -41.14 10.17 -27.24
N PRO A 284 -42.34 9.89 -27.80
CA PRO A 284 -42.99 10.79 -28.77
C PRO A 284 -43.22 12.22 -28.25
N TRP A 285 -43.13 12.42 -26.94
CA TRP A 285 -43.37 13.67 -26.22
C TRP A 285 -42.14 14.18 -25.47
N SER A 286 -40.97 13.58 -25.61
CA SER A 286 -39.75 14.03 -24.94
C SER A 286 -38.54 14.11 -25.88
N GLU A 287 -37.77 15.18 -25.74
CA GLU A 287 -36.48 15.39 -26.42
C GLU A 287 -35.38 15.33 -25.36
N ASP A 288 -34.34 14.53 -25.60
CA ASP A 288 -33.14 14.50 -24.78
C ASP A 288 -31.97 15.06 -25.60
N HIS A 289 -31.20 15.94 -24.98
CA HIS A 289 -30.01 16.58 -25.54
C HIS A 289 -28.83 16.39 -24.62
N VAL A 290 -27.66 16.08 -25.18
CA VAL A 290 -26.41 15.94 -24.44
C VAL A 290 -25.34 16.74 -25.16
N VAL A 291 -24.63 17.58 -24.42
CA VAL A 291 -23.49 18.35 -24.92
C VAL A 291 -22.26 18.01 -24.10
N LEU A 292 -21.24 17.47 -24.76
CA LEU A 292 -19.90 17.26 -24.20
C LEU A 292 -18.95 18.25 -24.87
N ASN A 293 -18.16 18.99 -24.10
CA ASN A 293 -17.34 20.08 -24.64
C ASN A 293 -15.94 20.18 -24.03
N GLY A 294 -15.45 19.13 -23.36
CA GLY A 294 -14.12 19.10 -22.76
C GLY A 294 -13.90 20.14 -21.66
N LYS A 295 -14.95 20.83 -21.20
CA LYS A 295 -14.89 21.85 -20.16
C LYS A 295 -15.48 21.30 -18.87
N PRO A 296 -14.65 20.79 -17.95
CA PRO A 296 -15.14 20.25 -16.68
C PRO A 296 -15.60 21.38 -15.76
N VAL A 297 -16.53 21.05 -14.87
CA VAL A 297 -16.86 21.85 -13.68
C VAL A 297 -16.38 21.07 -12.47
N GLN A 298 -15.37 21.60 -11.77
CA GLN A 298 -14.83 20.95 -10.58
C GLN A 298 -15.85 21.03 -9.43
N LYS A 299 -16.26 19.86 -8.92
CA LYS A 299 -17.18 19.73 -7.78
C LYS A 299 -16.40 19.59 -6.47
N GLU A 300 -15.34 18.78 -6.49
CA GLU A 300 -14.41 18.50 -5.39
C GLU A 300 -12.99 18.37 -5.96
N PRO A 301 -11.91 18.34 -5.15
CA PRO A 301 -10.52 18.28 -5.66
C PRO A 301 -10.29 17.20 -6.73
N ASP A 302 -10.95 16.05 -6.57
CA ASP A 302 -10.79 14.87 -7.45
C ASP A 302 -12.08 14.48 -8.17
N ILE A 303 -13.11 15.34 -8.12
CA ILE A 303 -14.39 15.09 -8.78
C ILE A 303 -14.69 16.22 -9.75
N ASP A 304 -14.74 15.85 -11.03
CA ASP A 304 -15.09 16.74 -12.12
C ASP A 304 -16.43 16.33 -12.75
N LEU A 305 -17.27 17.32 -13.07
CA LEU A 305 -18.49 17.11 -13.83
C LEU A 305 -18.26 17.52 -15.28
N LEU A 306 -18.52 16.62 -16.23
CA LEU A 306 -18.27 16.87 -17.65
C LEU A 306 -19.58 16.83 -18.45
N GLY A 307 -19.77 17.89 -19.25
CA GLY A 307 -20.91 18.03 -20.15
C GLY A 307 -22.24 18.36 -19.46
N THR A 308 -23.27 18.58 -20.28
CA THR A 308 -24.61 18.93 -19.82
C THR A 308 -25.64 18.10 -20.56
N SER A 309 -26.56 17.48 -19.83
CA SER A 309 -27.71 16.76 -20.36
C SER A 309 -28.99 17.51 -20.03
N ILE A 310 -29.88 17.63 -21.01
CA ILE A 310 -31.14 18.36 -20.93
C ILE A 310 -32.25 17.46 -21.47
N ARG A 311 -33.31 17.28 -20.71
CA ARG A 311 -34.55 16.63 -21.14
C ARG A 311 -35.66 17.66 -21.20
N ILE A 312 -36.32 17.74 -22.35
CA ILE A 312 -37.49 18.58 -22.59
C ILE A 312 -38.68 17.65 -22.75
N GLU A 313 -39.67 17.76 -21.87
CA GLU A 313 -40.93 17.04 -21.95
C GLU A 313 -42.01 18.00 -22.42
N HIS A 314 -42.64 17.70 -23.55
CA HIS A 314 -43.69 18.52 -24.15
C HIS A 314 -45.06 18.16 -23.59
N PRO A 315 -46.04 19.10 -23.61
CA PRO A 315 -47.41 18.80 -23.25
C PRO A 315 -47.94 17.61 -24.06
N TYR A 316 -48.45 16.60 -23.37
CA TYR A 316 -48.88 15.34 -23.96
C TYR A 316 -50.05 14.75 -23.18
N ILE A 317 -51.05 14.24 -23.91
CA ILE A 317 -52.22 13.57 -23.34
C ILE A 317 -52.22 12.13 -23.85
N GLY A 318 -51.80 11.19 -23.00
CA GLY A 318 -51.83 9.76 -23.28
C GLY A 318 -52.81 9.00 -22.38
N GLU A 319 -53.07 7.73 -22.69
CA GLU A 319 -54.03 6.90 -21.94
C GLU A 319 -53.61 6.63 -20.48
N LYS A 320 -52.31 6.67 -20.16
CA LYS A 320 -51.76 6.36 -18.82
C LYS A 320 -51.02 7.53 -18.16
N PHE A 321 -50.75 8.60 -18.90
CA PHE A 321 -49.89 9.70 -18.45
C PHE A 321 -50.24 10.99 -19.19
N THR A 322 -50.29 12.09 -18.45
CA THR A 322 -50.62 13.43 -18.98
C THR A 322 -49.60 14.44 -18.47
N ILE A 323 -48.96 15.16 -19.40
CA ILE A 323 -48.13 16.33 -19.14
C ILE A 323 -48.95 17.56 -19.50
N GLN A 324 -49.23 18.41 -18.51
CA GLN A 324 -50.04 19.61 -18.70
C GLN A 324 -49.23 20.78 -19.28
N GLU A 325 -47.96 20.91 -18.91
CA GLU A 325 -47.08 22.01 -19.30
C GLU A 325 -45.69 21.49 -19.65
N GLN A 326 -44.98 22.22 -20.51
CA GLN A 326 -43.62 21.85 -20.90
C GLN A 326 -42.71 21.85 -19.66
N LYS A 327 -41.94 20.77 -19.49
CA LYS A 327 -40.99 20.62 -18.38
C LYS A 327 -39.58 20.48 -18.94
N VAL A 328 -38.62 21.22 -18.38
CA VAL A 328 -37.20 21.10 -18.73
C VAL A 328 -36.43 20.65 -17.50
N VAL A 329 -35.66 19.56 -17.64
CA VAL A 329 -34.76 19.04 -16.61
C VAL A 329 -33.34 19.07 -17.17
N SER A 330 -32.42 19.71 -16.47
CA SER A 330 -31.02 19.82 -16.88
C SER A 330 -30.08 19.39 -15.76
N GLY A 331 -28.97 18.74 -16.11
CA GLY A 331 -27.95 18.33 -15.16
C GLY A 331 -26.61 18.02 -15.81
N PRO A 332 -25.58 17.70 -15.01
CA PRO A 332 -24.32 17.18 -15.53
C PRO A 332 -24.52 15.83 -16.23
N THR A 333 -23.74 15.57 -17.27
CA THR A 333 -23.82 14.29 -18.00
C THR A 333 -22.96 13.21 -17.34
N LEU A 334 -21.69 13.52 -17.07
CA LEU A 334 -20.71 12.58 -16.53
C LEU A 334 -20.12 13.10 -15.23
N LYS A 335 -19.86 12.18 -14.30
CA LYS A 335 -19.05 12.37 -13.11
C LYS A 335 -17.73 11.63 -13.35
N LEU A 336 -16.63 12.38 -13.29
CA LEU A 336 -15.27 11.86 -13.32
C LEU A 336 -14.75 11.88 -11.89
N GLN A 337 -14.23 10.76 -11.42
CA GLN A 337 -13.55 10.66 -10.14
C GLN A 337 -12.11 10.24 -10.39
N TRP A 338 -11.19 11.19 -10.24
CA TRP A 338 -9.75 10.97 -10.41
C TRP A 338 -9.19 10.27 -9.18
N GLY A 339 -8.26 9.33 -9.40
CA GLY A 339 -7.47 8.73 -8.32
C GLY A 339 -6.50 9.76 -7.75
N THR A 340 -6.41 9.84 -6.42
CA THR A 340 -5.58 10.82 -5.70
C THR A 340 -4.13 10.40 -5.50
N ALA A 341 -3.80 9.13 -5.75
CA ALA A 341 -2.52 8.56 -5.38
C ALA A 341 -2.24 7.25 -6.16
N PRO A 342 -0.97 6.84 -6.29
CA PRO A 342 -0.57 5.53 -6.75
C PRO A 342 -0.87 4.48 -5.66
N SER A 343 -2.15 4.26 -5.39
CA SER A 343 -2.65 3.21 -4.49
C SER A 343 -3.80 2.48 -5.17
N HIS A 344 -3.49 1.87 -6.32
CA HIS A 344 -4.43 0.98 -6.99
C HIS A 344 -4.60 -0.29 -6.16
N SER A 345 -5.83 -0.81 -6.06
CA SER A 345 -6.07 -2.09 -5.41
C SER A 345 -5.69 -3.23 -6.36
N ALA A 346 -5.08 -4.30 -5.84
CA ALA A 346 -4.85 -5.53 -6.60
C ALA A 346 -6.16 -6.16 -7.14
N GLU A 347 -7.31 -5.75 -6.60
CA GLU A 347 -8.63 -6.11 -7.11
C GLU A 347 -8.97 -5.42 -8.43
N PHE A 348 -8.41 -4.23 -8.71
CA PHE A 348 -8.56 -3.56 -10.00
C PHE A 348 -7.94 -4.37 -11.12
N ASP A 349 -6.67 -4.76 -10.98
CA ASP A 349 -5.94 -5.52 -11.99
C ASP A 349 -6.64 -6.84 -12.34
N LYS A 350 -7.33 -7.45 -11.36
CA LYS A 350 -8.21 -8.59 -11.58
C LYS A 350 -9.45 -8.19 -12.39
N GLY A 351 -9.42 -8.52 -13.68
CA GLY A 351 -10.51 -8.27 -14.62
C GLY A 351 -10.35 -6.99 -15.44
N ALA A 352 -9.25 -6.25 -15.26
CA ALA A 352 -8.86 -5.18 -16.17
C ALA A 352 -8.29 -5.77 -17.47
N VAL A 353 -8.57 -5.10 -18.59
CA VAL A 353 -8.11 -5.47 -19.93
C VAL A 353 -7.19 -4.37 -20.46
N VAL A 354 -6.10 -4.77 -21.12
CA VAL A 354 -5.13 -3.85 -21.72
C VAL A 354 -5.76 -3.15 -22.93
N GLU A 355 -5.75 -1.81 -22.93
CA GLU A 355 -6.19 -0.97 -24.06
C GLU A 355 -5.00 -0.60 -24.96
N LYS A 356 -3.85 -0.30 -24.36
CA LYS A 356 -2.64 0.09 -25.10
C LYS A 356 -1.38 -0.20 -24.33
N VAL A 357 -0.33 -0.61 -25.04
CA VAL A 357 1.03 -0.70 -24.53
C VAL A 357 1.95 0.18 -25.38
N ALA A 358 2.69 1.06 -24.74
CA ALA A 358 3.69 1.94 -25.32
C ALA A 358 5.01 1.81 -24.55
N PRO A 359 6.18 2.15 -25.10
CA PRO A 359 7.47 1.87 -24.44
C PRO A 359 7.58 2.33 -22.97
N ARG A 360 6.86 3.40 -22.59
CA ARG A 360 6.93 4.03 -21.26
C ARG A 360 5.63 3.96 -20.46
N TYR A 361 4.57 3.35 -20.99
CA TYR A 361 3.33 3.21 -20.25
C TYR A 361 2.43 2.10 -20.83
N MET A 362 1.55 1.59 -19.99
CA MET A 362 0.41 0.76 -20.37
C MET A 362 -0.89 1.45 -19.94
N ILE A 363 -1.98 1.29 -20.69
CA ILE A 363 -3.32 1.71 -20.27
C ILE A 363 -4.20 0.47 -20.19
N ALA A 364 -4.92 0.35 -19.09
CA ALA A 364 -5.87 -0.70 -18.83
C ALA A 364 -7.26 -0.11 -18.57
N ARG A 365 -8.29 -0.88 -18.90
CA ARG A 365 -9.69 -0.55 -18.63
C ARG A 365 -10.32 -1.66 -17.81
N LYS A 366 -11.11 -1.29 -16.81
CA LYS A 366 -12.01 -2.21 -16.10
C LYS A 366 -13.45 -1.73 -16.21
N GLN A 367 -14.36 -2.67 -16.43
CA GLN A 367 -15.80 -2.46 -16.37
C GLN A 367 -16.43 -3.55 -15.50
N ASP A 368 -17.15 -3.14 -14.46
CA ASP A 368 -17.71 -4.08 -13.48
C ASP A 368 -19.06 -4.65 -13.94
N GLY A 369 -19.06 -5.81 -14.61
CA GLY A 369 -20.29 -6.52 -14.96
C GLY A 369 -21.27 -5.69 -15.82
N GLU A 370 -22.55 -5.62 -15.42
CA GLU A 370 -23.56 -4.75 -16.07
C GLU A 370 -23.51 -3.29 -15.54
N SER A 371 -22.51 -2.93 -14.73
CA SER A 371 -22.43 -1.57 -14.18
C SER A 371 -22.27 -0.54 -15.29
N ARG A 372 -22.78 0.66 -15.00
CA ARG A 372 -22.73 1.82 -15.89
C ARG A 372 -21.42 2.59 -15.75
N GLU A 373 -20.52 2.11 -14.90
CA GLU A 373 -19.28 2.74 -14.52
C GLU A 373 -18.12 1.98 -15.16
N PHE A 374 -17.11 2.72 -15.60
CA PHE A 374 -15.87 2.12 -16.08
C PHE A 374 -14.70 2.98 -15.64
N ILE A 375 -13.55 2.34 -15.56
CA ILE A 375 -12.34 2.95 -15.03
C ILE A 375 -11.24 2.80 -16.08
N LEU A 376 -10.49 3.87 -16.30
CA LEU A 376 -9.25 3.85 -17.07
C LEU A 376 -8.08 4.11 -16.15
N SER A 377 -7.04 3.30 -16.30
CA SER A 377 -5.82 3.41 -15.51
C SER A 377 -4.61 3.38 -16.43
N LEU A 378 -3.71 4.35 -16.24
CA LEU A 378 -2.42 4.46 -16.91
C LEU A 378 -1.34 3.99 -15.93
N TYR A 379 -0.52 3.05 -16.38
CA TYR A 379 0.60 2.46 -15.64
C TYR A 379 1.90 2.96 -16.26
N LEU A 380 2.63 3.80 -15.54
CA LEU A 380 3.94 4.30 -15.94
C LEU A 380 4.96 3.16 -15.87
N ASP A 381 5.77 3.04 -16.92
CA ASP A 381 6.67 1.91 -17.15
C ASP A 381 6.02 0.54 -16.91
N HIS A 382 4.72 0.47 -17.23
CA HIS A 382 3.91 -0.75 -17.15
C HIS A 382 3.68 -1.26 -15.74
N LEU A 383 4.04 -0.50 -14.71
CA LEU A 383 3.78 -0.85 -13.33
C LEU A 383 2.40 -0.34 -12.93
N SER A 384 1.46 -1.27 -12.68
CA SER A 384 0.22 -0.96 -11.99
C SER A 384 0.54 -0.31 -10.65
N GLY A 385 -0.44 0.36 -10.07
CA GLY A 385 -0.19 1.11 -8.86
C GLY A 385 0.39 2.48 -9.15
N PHE A 386 0.95 2.79 -10.33
CA PHE A 386 1.64 4.05 -10.56
C PHE A 386 1.26 4.73 -11.89
N GLY A 387 0.49 5.81 -11.82
CA GLY A 387 0.18 6.66 -12.96
C GLY A 387 -1.10 7.45 -12.76
N HIS A 388 -2.04 7.38 -13.71
CA HIS A 388 -3.31 8.12 -13.66
C HIS A 388 -4.47 7.16 -13.66
N GLU A 389 -5.39 7.32 -12.72
CA GLU A 389 -6.65 6.57 -12.70
C GLU A 389 -7.83 7.52 -12.71
N VAL A 390 -8.88 7.14 -13.44
CA VAL A 390 -10.14 7.89 -13.43
C VAL A 390 -11.31 6.93 -13.61
N SER A 391 -12.24 7.03 -12.68
CA SER A 391 -13.56 6.40 -12.77
C SER A 391 -14.54 7.33 -13.47
N PHE A 392 -15.29 6.77 -14.41
CA PHE A 392 -16.33 7.46 -15.15
C PHE A 392 -17.69 6.86 -14.81
N ALA A 393 -18.59 7.70 -14.30
CA ALA A 393 -19.95 7.33 -13.97
C ALA A 393 -20.96 8.31 -14.58
N PRO A 394 -22.20 7.89 -14.85
CA PRO A 394 -23.29 8.82 -15.12
C PRO A 394 -23.47 9.78 -13.95
N ALA A 395 -23.65 11.07 -14.22
CA ALA A 395 -23.99 12.04 -13.18
C ALA A 395 -25.52 12.12 -12.97
N GLU A 396 -25.98 13.11 -12.22
CA GLU A 396 -27.41 13.29 -11.84
C GLU A 396 -28.33 13.75 -12.99
N GLY A 397 -27.84 13.79 -14.24
CA GLY A 397 -28.62 14.18 -15.41
C GLY A 397 -29.57 13.09 -15.95
N PRO A 398 -30.39 13.42 -16.96
CA PRO A 398 -31.26 12.45 -17.65
C PRO A 398 -30.51 11.20 -18.14
N PRO A 399 -31.17 10.02 -18.16
CA PRO A 399 -30.53 8.78 -18.53
C PRO A 399 -30.10 8.76 -20.01
N LEU A 400 -28.86 8.32 -20.25
CA LEU A 400 -28.30 8.14 -21.59
C LEU A 400 -28.79 6.82 -22.21
N SER A 401 -29.04 6.83 -23.52
CA SER A 401 -29.26 5.59 -24.30
C SER A 401 -27.98 4.76 -24.39
N GLU A 402 -28.11 3.44 -24.59
CA GLU A 402 -26.96 2.53 -24.63
C GLU A 402 -25.98 2.87 -25.77
N GLY A 403 -26.49 3.17 -26.97
CA GLY A 403 -25.65 3.52 -28.12
C GLY A 403 -24.85 4.80 -27.90
N ILE A 404 -25.47 5.84 -27.33
CA ILE A 404 -24.78 7.10 -27.00
C ILE A 404 -23.74 6.86 -25.90
N ARG A 405 -24.04 6.00 -24.92
CA ARG A 405 -23.07 5.67 -23.88
C ARG A 405 -21.82 4.99 -24.45
N ALA A 406 -22.00 4.01 -25.34
CA ALA A 406 -20.87 3.32 -25.97
C ALA A 406 -19.96 4.31 -26.74
N GLU A 407 -20.54 5.21 -27.54
CA GLU A 407 -19.78 6.24 -28.26
C GLU A 407 -19.06 7.21 -27.30
N ILE A 408 -19.70 7.58 -26.18
CA ILE A 408 -19.06 8.41 -25.15
C ILE A 408 -17.87 7.70 -24.49
N MET A 409 -17.98 6.40 -24.21
CA MET A 409 -16.89 5.61 -23.64
C MET A 409 -15.69 5.52 -24.58
N GLU A 410 -15.92 5.31 -25.87
CA GLU A 410 -14.87 5.33 -26.90
C GLU A 410 -14.18 6.69 -26.95
N VAL A 411 -14.94 7.78 -27.00
CA VAL A 411 -14.43 9.14 -27.02
C VAL A 411 -13.58 9.48 -25.77
N ILE A 412 -14.03 9.06 -24.58
CA ILE A 412 -13.27 9.22 -23.34
C ILE A 412 -11.95 8.46 -23.43
N THR A 413 -12.00 7.21 -23.91
CA THR A 413 -10.82 6.35 -24.02
C THR A 413 -9.81 6.94 -25.01
N GLU A 414 -10.25 7.43 -26.16
CA GLU A 414 -9.40 8.11 -27.15
C GLU A 414 -8.73 9.36 -26.55
N ALA A 415 -9.49 10.22 -25.85
CA ALA A 415 -8.93 11.42 -25.22
C ALA A 415 -7.89 11.09 -24.13
N PHE A 416 -8.12 10.01 -23.39
CA PHE A 416 -7.18 9.51 -22.38
C PHE A 416 -5.88 8.97 -23.02
N LEU A 417 -6.00 8.23 -24.11
CA LEU A 417 -4.87 7.72 -24.89
C LEU A 417 -4.05 8.86 -25.52
N GLU A 418 -4.71 9.88 -26.06
CA GLU A 418 -4.05 11.06 -26.63
C GLU A 418 -3.30 11.86 -25.57
N ALA A 419 -3.89 12.05 -24.38
CA ALA A 419 -3.23 12.70 -23.25
C ALA A 419 -1.96 11.94 -22.81
N ALA A 420 -2.05 10.60 -22.76
CA ALA A 420 -0.91 9.75 -22.44
C ALA A 420 0.21 9.85 -23.49
N ASP A 421 -0.12 9.83 -24.78
CA ASP A 421 0.86 10.01 -25.84
C ASP A 421 1.54 11.38 -25.80
N MET A 422 0.75 12.43 -25.58
CA MET A 422 1.27 13.81 -25.52
C MET A 422 2.31 13.98 -24.40
N LEU A 423 2.12 13.29 -23.28
CA LEU A 423 2.96 13.47 -22.09
C LEU A 423 4.09 12.43 -21.97
N TYR A 424 3.89 11.21 -22.48
CA TYR A 424 4.79 10.08 -22.21
C TYR A 424 5.39 9.43 -23.48
N SER A 425 4.93 9.77 -24.69
CA SER A 425 5.50 9.25 -25.95
C SER A 425 6.56 10.22 -26.53
N GLY A 426 7.83 9.82 -26.46
CA GLY A 426 9.04 10.67 -26.53
C GLY A 426 9.46 11.27 -27.88
N SER A 427 8.61 11.97 -28.62
CA SER A 427 9.08 12.91 -29.67
C SER A 427 8.58 14.35 -29.53
N MET A 428 7.51 14.56 -28.75
CA MET A 428 6.97 15.87 -28.42
C MET A 428 6.46 15.88 -26.98
N ALA A 429 7.28 15.43 -26.01
CA ALA A 429 6.96 15.64 -24.60
C ALA A 429 6.86 17.15 -24.37
N VAL A 430 5.63 17.66 -24.33
CA VAL A 430 5.36 19.08 -24.19
C VAL A 430 5.84 19.50 -22.81
N THR A 431 6.85 20.37 -22.78
CA THR A 431 7.32 20.95 -21.52
C THR A 431 6.26 21.91 -20.98
N ALA A 432 6.31 22.21 -19.68
CA ALA A 432 5.40 23.14 -18.98
C ALA A 432 5.18 24.50 -19.66
N LYS A 433 6.01 24.86 -20.64
CA LYS A 433 5.93 26.11 -21.40
C LYS A 433 4.97 26.08 -22.60
N ASP A 434 4.61 24.92 -23.16
CA ASP A 434 3.80 24.85 -24.39
C ASP A 434 2.33 24.43 -24.17
N LEU A 435 1.95 24.13 -22.93
CA LEU A 435 0.56 23.97 -22.50
C LEU A 435 0.11 25.25 -21.79
N PRO A 436 -0.72 26.12 -22.41
CA PRO A 436 -1.36 27.18 -21.67
C PRO A 436 -2.27 26.53 -20.62
N LEU A 437 -2.01 26.82 -19.34
CA LEU A 437 -2.92 26.51 -18.25
C LEU A 437 -4.31 27.00 -18.66
N THR A 438 -5.30 26.12 -18.70
CA THR A 438 -6.69 26.56 -18.70
C THR A 438 -6.87 27.35 -17.41
N GLU A 439 -7.04 28.67 -17.51
CA GLU A 439 -7.04 29.62 -16.38
C GLU A 439 -8.08 29.28 -15.29
N GLU A 440 -9.04 28.40 -15.58
CA GLU A 440 -10.09 27.96 -14.65
C GLU A 440 -9.70 26.79 -13.73
N LEU A 441 -8.60 26.07 -13.98
CA LEU A 441 -8.14 24.94 -13.13
C LEU A 441 -7.00 25.33 -12.18
N ALA A 442 -6.53 26.57 -12.24
CA ALA A 442 -5.52 27.07 -11.31
C ALA A 442 -6.20 27.55 -10.02
N PRO A 443 -5.95 26.94 -8.84
CA PRO A 443 -6.20 27.66 -7.60
C PRO A 443 -5.34 28.93 -7.68
N GLN A 444 -5.98 30.10 -7.62
CA GLN A 444 -5.25 31.36 -7.57
C GLN A 444 -4.19 31.26 -6.47
N PRO A 445 -2.93 31.66 -6.73
CA PRO A 445 -1.94 31.72 -5.68
C PRO A 445 -2.41 32.78 -4.68
N GLY A 446 -3.08 32.32 -3.62
CA GLY A 446 -3.46 33.18 -2.51
C GLY A 446 -2.19 33.83 -1.97
N GLU A 447 -2.17 35.16 -1.97
CA GLU A 447 -1.17 35.93 -1.24
C GLU A 447 -0.99 35.29 0.15
N ARG A 448 0.28 35.04 0.54
CA ARG A 448 0.65 34.64 1.89
C ARG A 448 0.17 35.73 2.87
N LYS A 449 -1.08 35.61 3.30
CA LYS A 449 -1.61 36.35 4.45
C LYS A 449 -1.24 35.57 5.70
N SER A 450 -0.82 36.34 6.70
CA SER A 450 -0.26 35.96 7.99
C SER A 450 -0.90 34.73 8.63
N GLU A 451 -0.05 33.94 9.30
CA GLU A 451 -0.30 32.76 10.14
C GLU A 451 -1.53 32.90 11.05
N ALA A 452 -2.71 32.59 10.52
CA ALA A 452 -3.71 31.87 11.27
C ALA A 452 -3.45 30.38 11.02
N LYS A 453 -3.36 29.55 12.07
CA LYS A 453 -3.25 28.09 11.94
C LYS A 453 -4.33 27.61 10.98
N LYS A 454 -3.92 27.16 9.79
CA LYS A 454 -4.80 26.67 8.74
C LYS A 454 -5.47 25.38 9.23
N ALA A 455 -6.73 25.18 8.87
CA ALA A 455 -7.51 24.06 9.39
C ALA A 455 -7.14 22.77 8.65
N ARG A 456 -6.47 21.84 9.34
CA ARG A 456 -6.20 20.50 8.80
C ARG A 456 -7.40 19.56 8.97
N LYS A 457 -7.60 18.65 8.02
CA LYS A 457 -8.64 17.62 8.03
C LYS A 457 -8.02 16.24 7.83
N VAL A 458 -8.50 15.22 8.53
CA VAL A 458 -8.12 13.82 8.28
C VAL A 458 -9.26 13.09 7.58
N THR A 459 -8.95 12.19 6.65
CA THR A 459 -9.93 11.31 5.98
C THR A 459 -9.43 9.88 5.88
N PHE A 460 -10.35 8.93 5.73
CA PHE A 460 -10.08 7.53 5.38
C PHE A 460 -10.56 7.25 3.95
N ASP A 461 -9.82 6.40 3.23
CA ASP A 461 -10.20 5.83 1.96
C ASP A 461 -10.02 4.28 2.00
N PRO A 462 -11.06 3.48 1.74
CA PRO A 462 -12.45 3.89 1.52
C PRO A 462 -13.10 4.54 2.77
N PRO A 463 -13.99 5.53 2.60
CA PRO A 463 -14.65 6.22 3.71
C PRO A 463 -15.67 5.34 4.44
N THR A 464 -16.16 4.29 3.77
CA THR A 464 -17.10 3.30 4.30
C THR A 464 -16.64 1.92 3.90
N VAL A 465 -16.82 0.95 4.79
CA VAL A 465 -16.36 -0.42 4.58
C VAL A 465 -17.48 -1.40 4.91
N ASN A 466 -17.61 -2.43 4.08
CA ASN A 466 -18.60 -3.49 4.25
C ASN A 466 -18.39 -4.26 5.57
N ASP A 467 -19.39 -4.99 6.04
CA ASP A 467 -19.18 -5.86 7.20
C ASP A 467 -18.23 -7.03 6.87
N LEU A 468 -17.53 -7.56 7.88
CA LEU A 468 -16.58 -8.67 7.75
C LEU A 468 -17.20 -9.95 8.32
N HIS A 469 -17.12 -11.05 7.58
CA HIS A 469 -17.54 -12.37 8.04
C HIS A 469 -16.34 -13.32 8.08
N VAL A 470 -15.96 -13.77 9.27
CA VAL A 470 -14.83 -14.67 9.51
C VAL A 470 -15.37 -16.09 9.67
N ASP A 471 -15.29 -16.89 8.61
CA ASP A 471 -15.78 -18.28 8.55
C ASP A 471 -14.66 -19.33 8.38
N HIS A 472 -13.40 -18.89 8.31
CA HIS A 472 -12.21 -19.73 8.18
C HIS A 472 -11.07 -19.24 9.09
N GLU A 473 -10.05 -20.07 9.30
CA GLU A 473 -9.03 -19.85 10.33
C GLU A 473 -8.08 -18.67 10.05
N LEU A 474 -7.80 -18.38 8.78
CA LEU A 474 -6.93 -17.28 8.36
C LEU A 474 -7.72 -16.26 7.53
N PRO A 475 -8.55 -15.42 8.18
CA PRO A 475 -9.37 -14.42 7.49
C PRO A 475 -8.53 -13.34 6.80
N GLU A 476 -9.00 -12.89 5.63
CA GLU A 476 -8.40 -11.77 4.91
C GLU A 476 -8.50 -10.45 5.70
N GLY A 477 -7.40 -9.69 5.65
CA GLY A 477 -7.32 -8.37 6.23
C GLY A 477 -8.00 -7.28 5.39
N ARG A 478 -7.96 -6.05 5.90
CA ARG A 478 -8.44 -4.85 5.19
C ARG A 478 -7.44 -3.74 5.23
N SER A 479 -7.28 -3.04 4.12
CA SER A 479 -6.38 -1.90 4.01
C SER A 479 -7.17 -0.59 3.93
N PHE A 480 -6.65 0.45 4.57
CA PHE A 480 -7.20 1.79 4.57
C PHE A 480 -6.09 2.80 4.34
N SER A 481 -6.33 3.78 3.48
CA SER A 481 -5.47 4.94 3.34
C SER A 481 -5.96 6.06 4.25
N VAL A 482 -5.07 6.61 5.06
CA VAL A 482 -5.31 7.80 5.90
C VAL A 482 -4.64 9.00 5.27
N VAL A 483 -5.41 10.03 4.96
CA VAL A 483 -4.91 11.23 4.30
C VAL A 483 -5.13 12.44 5.18
N VAL A 484 -4.09 13.24 5.38
CA VAL A 484 -4.16 14.54 6.07
C VAL A 484 -4.22 15.62 5.03
N TRP A 485 -5.21 16.52 5.12
CA TRP A 485 -5.46 17.59 4.17
C TRP A 485 -5.26 18.97 4.82
N GLU A 486 -4.64 19.89 4.10
CA GLU A 486 -4.55 21.31 4.43
C GLU A 486 -4.84 22.12 3.16
N ASP A 487 -5.83 23.02 3.20
CA ASP A 487 -6.27 23.81 2.04
C ASP A 487 -6.55 22.99 0.76
N GLY A 488 -7.14 21.80 0.92
CA GLY A 488 -7.48 20.90 -0.19
C GLY A 488 -6.29 20.16 -0.80
N ARG A 489 -5.12 20.16 -0.14
CA ARG A 489 -3.95 19.39 -0.56
C ARG A 489 -3.55 18.39 0.53
N PRO A 490 -3.09 17.17 0.17
CA PRO A 490 -2.53 16.27 1.15
C PRO A 490 -1.31 16.88 1.86
N VAL A 491 -1.02 16.47 3.09
CA VAL A 491 0.11 16.98 3.88
C VAL A 491 1.11 15.86 4.08
N PRO A 492 2.30 15.93 3.46
CA PRO A 492 3.34 14.94 3.64
C PRO A 492 4.00 15.05 5.03
N GLN A 493 4.52 13.93 5.52
CA GLN A 493 5.22 13.84 6.82
C GLN A 493 4.37 14.31 8.03
N ALA A 494 3.04 14.35 7.88
CA ALA A 494 2.11 14.68 8.94
C ALA A 494 2.07 13.55 9.97
N ARG A 495 2.12 13.91 11.25
CA ARG A 495 2.06 12.96 12.36
C ARG A 495 0.63 12.56 12.66
N VAL A 496 0.29 11.29 12.49
CA VAL A 496 -1.04 10.76 12.76
C VAL A 496 -0.96 9.69 13.83
N ALA A 497 -1.85 9.76 14.82
CA ALA A 497 -2.05 8.69 15.78
C ALA A 497 -3.32 7.92 15.43
N ILE A 498 -3.19 6.60 15.35
CA ILE A 498 -4.28 5.68 15.05
C ILE A 498 -4.63 4.91 16.31
N ARG A 499 -5.88 5.01 16.75
CA ARG A 499 -6.36 4.23 17.88
C ARG A 499 -6.51 2.77 17.47
N LYS A 500 -5.87 1.87 18.20
CA LYS A 500 -5.98 0.42 18.01
C LYS A 500 -7.42 -0.03 18.29
N PRO A 501 -7.98 -0.93 17.45
CA PRO A 501 -9.31 -1.48 17.66
C PRO A 501 -9.31 -2.41 18.89
N GLU A 502 -10.50 -2.64 19.46
CA GLU A 502 -10.64 -3.57 20.60
C GLU A 502 -10.44 -5.04 20.21
N VAL A 503 -10.62 -5.36 18.93
CA VAL A 503 -10.48 -6.70 18.37
C VAL A 503 -9.74 -6.61 17.04
N GLY A 504 -8.77 -7.51 16.84
CA GLY A 504 -7.87 -7.51 15.69
C GLY A 504 -6.61 -6.67 15.90
N VAL A 505 -5.74 -6.66 14.90
CA VAL A 505 -4.45 -5.98 14.94
C VAL A 505 -4.38 -4.95 13.82
N LEU A 506 -3.80 -3.79 14.09
CA LEU A 506 -3.41 -2.84 13.05
C LEU A 506 -1.91 -2.87 12.84
N SER A 507 -1.50 -2.86 11.58
CA SER A 507 -0.13 -2.62 11.17
C SER A 507 -0.09 -1.52 10.12
N SER A 508 1.01 -0.81 10.04
CA SER A 508 1.26 0.16 8.97
C SER A 508 2.74 0.13 8.65
N ARG A 509 3.10 0.30 7.38
CA ARG A 509 4.50 0.39 6.96
C ARG A 509 5.14 1.71 7.34
N THR A 510 4.34 2.73 7.66
CA THR A 510 4.83 4.05 8.06
C THR A 510 4.73 4.29 9.58
N ALA A 511 4.54 3.21 10.34
CA ALA A 511 4.50 3.27 11.79
C ALA A 511 5.87 3.64 12.37
N GLU A 512 5.92 4.71 13.17
CA GLU A 512 7.12 5.12 13.92
C GLU A 512 7.20 4.44 15.29
N GLY A 513 6.13 3.73 15.69
CA GLY A 513 6.01 3.06 16.97
C GLY A 513 4.57 3.04 17.46
N GLY A 514 4.35 2.57 18.69
CA GLY A 514 3.02 2.55 19.30
C GLY A 514 3.03 2.04 20.72
N ASP A 515 1.92 2.29 21.42
CA ASP A 515 1.65 1.77 22.76
C ASP A 515 0.45 0.79 22.73
N GLU A 516 -0.08 0.41 23.89
CA GLU A 516 -1.24 -0.51 23.96
C GLU A 516 -2.49 0.04 23.27
N LYS A 517 -2.63 1.36 23.10
CA LYS A 517 -3.83 2.03 22.59
C LYS A 517 -3.64 2.71 21.25
N TRP A 518 -2.41 3.10 20.90
CA TRP A 518 -2.12 3.94 19.75
C TRP A 518 -1.01 3.35 18.89
N LEU A 519 -1.17 3.51 17.59
CA LEU A 519 -0.13 3.33 16.58
C LEU A 519 0.20 4.73 16.04
N HIS A 520 1.45 5.15 16.16
CA HIS A 520 1.91 6.44 15.65
C HIS A 520 2.54 6.23 14.28
N LEU A 521 2.17 7.06 13.31
CA LEU A 521 2.66 6.96 11.95
C LEU A 521 2.90 8.34 11.34
N ARG A 522 3.65 8.36 10.24
CA ARG A 522 3.74 9.53 9.35
C ARG A 522 3.12 9.26 8.01
N THR A 523 2.52 10.30 7.43
CA THR A 523 2.13 10.28 6.02
C THR A 523 3.36 10.28 5.12
N GLY A 524 3.29 9.52 4.04
CA GLY A 524 4.31 9.46 3.01
C GLY A 524 4.39 10.74 2.16
N PRO A 525 5.16 10.73 1.05
CA PRO A 525 5.33 11.89 0.17
C PRO A 525 4.02 12.45 -0.39
N LEU A 526 3.01 11.61 -0.52
CA LEU A 526 1.71 11.97 -1.08
C LEU A 526 0.70 12.39 -0.02
N GLY A 527 1.13 12.53 1.24
CA GLY A 527 0.27 12.91 2.35
C GLY A 527 -0.71 11.81 2.79
N GLU A 528 -0.48 10.57 2.36
CA GLU A 528 -1.24 9.39 2.76
C GLU A 528 -0.40 8.40 3.59
N ALA A 529 -1.06 7.59 4.40
CA ALA A 529 -0.48 6.44 5.08
C ALA A 529 -1.42 5.25 5.03
N VAL A 530 -0.91 4.09 4.59
CA VAL A 530 -1.69 2.86 4.50
C VAL A 530 -1.67 2.12 5.84
N ILE A 531 -2.84 1.70 6.31
CA ILE A 531 -3.05 0.92 7.52
C ILE A 531 -3.73 -0.39 7.14
N ASN A 532 -3.17 -1.50 7.61
CA ASN A 532 -3.71 -2.83 7.43
C ASN A 532 -4.32 -3.32 8.74
N TYR A 533 -5.61 -3.62 8.72
CA TYR A 533 -6.33 -4.31 9.75
C TYR A 533 -6.31 -5.81 9.49
N MET A 534 -5.82 -6.58 10.45
CA MET A 534 -5.88 -8.03 10.45
C MET A 534 -6.90 -8.51 11.49
N PRO A 535 -7.99 -9.17 11.10
CA PRO A 535 -8.90 -9.82 12.04
C PRO A 535 -8.21 -10.98 12.78
N PRO A 536 -8.62 -11.31 14.02
CA PRO A 536 -8.17 -12.51 14.72
C PRO A 536 -8.62 -13.79 14.00
N SER A 537 -7.96 -14.89 14.29
CA SER A 537 -8.30 -16.20 13.75
C SER A 537 -9.70 -16.65 14.19
N LEU A 538 -10.37 -17.54 13.44
CA LEU A 538 -11.68 -18.06 13.85
C LEU A 538 -11.61 -18.72 15.22
N SER A 539 -10.53 -19.46 15.52
CA SER A 539 -10.32 -20.06 16.83
C SER A 539 -10.14 -19.02 17.93
N GLU A 540 -9.42 -17.92 17.68
CA GLU A 540 -9.30 -16.80 18.63
C GLU A 540 -10.65 -16.15 18.90
N LEU A 541 -11.43 -15.88 17.84
CA LEU A 541 -12.76 -15.28 17.96
C LEU A 541 -13.75 -16.17 18.72
N LYS A 542 -13.67 -17.50 18.60
CA LYS A 542 -14.44 -18.45 19.41
C LYS A 542 -14.11 -18.33 20.89
N MET A 543 -12.83 -18.24 21.23
CA MET A 543 -12.38 -18.06 22.62
C MET A 543 -12.83 -16.72 23.22
N MET A 544 -12.99 -15.68 22.40
CA MET A 544 -13.46 -14.37 22.86
C MET A 544 -14.93 -14.37 23.28
N GLY A 545 -15.77 -15.29 22.79
CA GLY A 545 -17.16 -15.48 23.21
C GLY A 545 -18.21 -14.96 22.21
N PRO A 546 -18.36 -13.63 22.03
CA PRO A 546 -19.37 -13.05 21.13
C PRO A 546 -19.33 -13.61 19.70
N SER A 547 -20.45 -13.58 18.97
CA SER A 547 -20.44 -13.83 17.51
C SER A 547 -20.22 -12.58 16.67
N GLN A 548 -20.25 -11.41 17.30
CA GLN A 548 -20.21 -10.13 16.61
C GLN A 548 -19.48 -9.06 17.43
N TRP A 549 -18.68 -8.26 16.73
CA TRP A 549 -17.95 -7.11 17.26
C TRP A 549 -18.17 -5.88 16.39
N ARG A 550 -18.10 -4.70 16.99
CA ARG A 550 -18.03 -3.42 16.28
C ARG A 550 -16.57 -2.96 16.28
N VAL A 551 -15.93 -2.99 15.12
CA VAL A 551 -14.56 -2.52 14.96
C VAL A 551 -14.61 -1.03 14.65
N ASN A 552 -13.90 -0.22 15.45
CA ASN A 552 -13.78 1.22 15.23
C ASN A 552 -12.31 1.61 15.19
N ILE A 553 -11.87 2.14 14.06
CA ILE A 553 -10.52 2.64 13.84
C ILE A 553 -10.60 4.16 13.74
N VAL A 554 -9.84 4.87 14.58
CA VAL A 554 -9.87 6.34 14.66
C VAL A 554 -8.48 6.89 14.37
N ALA A 555 -8.39 7.82 13.42
CA ALA A 555 -7.17 8.56 13.11
C ALA A 555 -7.25 9.98 13.66
N GLU A 556 -6.14 10.47 14.23
CA GLU A 556 -6.00 11.82 14.78
C GLU A 556 -4.68 12.46 14.30
N ASP A 557 -4.79 13.59 13.58
CA ASP A 557 -3.63 14.43 13.26
C ASP A 557 -3.12 15.10 14.54
N GLN A 558 -1.87 14.85 14.89
CA GLN A 558 -1.28 15.29 16.16
C GLN A 558 -1.04 16.80 16.22
N GLU A 559 -0.93 17.48 15.07
CA GLU A 559 -0.71 18.93 15.04
C GLU A 559 -2.02 19.73 15.19
N SER A 560 -3.10 19.30 14.54
CA SER A 560 -4.40 20.00 14.56
C SER A 560 -5.42 19.41 15.53
N GLY A 561 -5.27 18.14 15.94
CA GLY A 561 -6.27 17.38 16.68
C GLY A 561 -7.47 16.95 15.84
N SER A 562 -7.40 17.09 14.51
CA SER A 562 -8.46 16.69 13.58
C SER A 562 -8.61 15.17 13.53
N LYS A 563 -9.86 14.68 13.48
CA LYS A 563 -10.18 13.26 13.63
C LYS A 563 -11.02 12.72 12.48
N ALA A 564 -10.73 11.48 12.11
CA ALA A 564 -11.57 10.67 11.24
C ALA A 564 -11.75 9.28 11.86
N SER A 565 -12.80 8.57 11.45
CA SER A 565 -13.03 7.20 11.93
C SER A 565 -13.72 6.36 10.87
N VAL A 566 -13.33 5.09 10.79
CA VAL A 566 -14.05 4.07 10.04
C VAL A 566 -14.59 3.02 11.01
N THR A 567 -15.83 2.60 10.81
CA THR A 567 -16.50 1.61 11.66
C THR A 567 -17.16 0.56 10.78
N PHE A 568 -16.96 -0.71 11.13
CA PHE A 568 -17.61 -1.85 10.48
C PHE A 568 -17.91 -2.95 11.49
N LYS A 569 -18.85 -3.84 11.14
CA LYS A 569 -19.19 -4.99 11.98
C LYS A 569 -18.36 -6.19 11.56
N MET A 570 -17.80 -6.91 12.52
CA MET A 570 -17.17 -8.21 12.30
C MET A 570 -18.05 -9.29 12.90
N THR A 571 -18.26 -10.38 12.16
CA THR A 571 -19.09 -11.51 12.58
C THR A 571 -18.37 -12.83 12.35
N ARG A 572 -18.71 -13.85 13.14
CA ARG A 572 -18.33 -15.25 12.89
C ARG A 572 -19.56 -16.14 12.89
N PRO A 573 -19.51 -17.30 12.22
CA PRO A 573 -20.57 -18.30 12.33
C PRO A 573 -20.79 -18.70 13.80
N PRO A 574 -22.04 -18.80 14.26
CA PRO A 574 -22.35 -19.44 15.53
C PRO A 574 -22.02 -20.94 15.45
N GLY A 575 -21.62 -21.53 16.55
CA GLY A 575 -21.21 -22.92 16.62
C GLY A 575 -21.77 -23.64 17.85
N LEU A 576 -21.53 -24.95 17.88
CA LEU A 576 -21.76 -25.77 19.05
C LEU A 576 -20.43 -26.41 19.41
N ASP A 577 -19.81 -25.92 20.48
CA ASP A 577 -18.66 -26.56 21.07
C ASP A 577 -19.12 -27.78 21.87
N VAL A 578 -18.53 -28.93 21.54
CA VAL A 578 -18.79 -30.21 22.20
C VAL A 578 -17.49 -30.72 22.78
N ALA A 579 -17.42 -30.77 24.11
CA ALA A 579 -16.32 -31.38 24.83
C ALA A 579 -16.78 -32.67 25.50
N VAL A 580 -15.93 -33.68 25.49
CA VAL A 580 -16.15 -34.95 26.20
C VAL A 580 -15.06 -35.10 27.24
N GLU A 581 -15.43 -35.48 28.46
CA GLU A 581 -14.48 -35.61 29.57
C GLU A 581 -13.42 -36.68 29.28
N HIS A 582 -13.85 -37.81 28.69
CA HIS A 582 -12.98 -38.90 28.30
C HIS A 582 -13.17 -39.25 26.81
N PRO A 583 -12.21 -38.93 25.93
CA PRO A 583 -12.33 -39.25 24.49
C PRO A 583 -12.26 -40.77 24.21
N VAL A 584 -11.72 -41.53 25.15
CA VAL A 584 -11.67 -43.01 25.12
C VAL A 584 -12.52 -43.53 26.28
N LEU A 585 -13.47 -44.41 25.96
CA LEU A 585 -14.33 -45.04 26.96
C LEU A 585 -13.64 -46.32 27.47
N PRO A 586 -13.52 -46.52 28.79
CA PRO A 586 -13.08 -47.79 29.35
C PRO A 586 -14.15 -48.87 29.09
N ALA A 587 -13.71 -50.13 29.00
CA ALA A 587 -14.58 -51.31 28.83
C ALA A 587 -15.42 -51.65 30.09
N ASP A 588 -15.53 -50.72 31.04
CA ASP A 588 -16.27 -50.92 32.28
C ASP A 588 -17.78 -50.73 32.05
N PRO A 589 -18.61 -51.76 32.26
CA PRO A 589 -20.06 -51.65 32.11
C PRO A 589 -20.62 -50.60 33.07
N GLY A 590 -21.29 -49.58 32.53
CA GLY A 590 -21.85 -48.50 33.34
C GLY A 590 -20.93 -47.30 33.54
N PHE A 591 -19.79 -47.23 32.84
CA PHE A 591 -18.97 -46.02 32.79
C PHE A 591 -19.79 -44.82 32.33
N GLN A 592 -19.64 -43.71 33.06
CA GLN A 592 -20.30 -42.44 32.80
C GLN A 592 -19.29 -41.41 32.31
N ASN A 593 -19.57 -40.84 31.15
CA ASN A 593 -18.76 -39.81 30.51
C ASN A 593 -19.56 -38.52 30.43
N ILE A 594 -18.95 -37.39 30.75
CA ILE A 594 -19.60 -36.08 30.70
C ILE A 594 -19.42 -35.47 29.32
N LEU A 595 -20.53 -35.23 28.63
CA LEU A 595 -20.60 -34.41 27.42
C LEU A 595 -20.97 -32.98 27.84
N ARG A 596 -20.09 -32.02 27.56
CA ARG A 596 -20.37 -30.59 27.72
C ARG A 596 -20.68 -30.00 26.36
N LEU A 597 -21.84 -29.35 26.27
CA LEU A 597 -22.32 -28.67 25.10
C LEU A 597 -22.38 -27.18 25.41
N ARG A 598 -21.72 -26.37 24.61
CA ARG A 598 -21.83 -24.91 24.68
C ARG A 598 -22.15 -24.37 23.30
N PHE A 599 -23.30 -23.72 23.18
CA PHE A 599 -23.61 -22.99 21.95
C PHE A 599 -22.93 -21.64 22.03
N ASP A 600 -21.99 -21.38 21.13
CA ASP A 600 -21.20 -20.16 21.10
C ASP A 600 -21.72 -19.23 19.99
N GLY A 601 -21.82 -17.93 20.32
CA GLY A 601 -22.19 -16.93 19.34
C GLY A 601 -23.50 -16.18 19.58
N ARG A 602 -23.72 -15.71 20.80
CA ARG A 602 -24.76 -14.71 21.07
C ARG A 602 -24.46 -13.41 20.30
N GLY A 603 -25.46 -12.93 19.54
CA GLY A 603 -25.42 -11.59 18.98
C GLY A 603 -25.51 -10.54 20.10
N PRO A 604 -24.79 -9.41 20.05
CA PRO A 604 -24.77 -8.41 21.12
C PRO A 604 -26.14 -7.80 21.45
N GLU A 605 -27.12 -7.92 20.55
CA GLU A 605 -28.52 -7.47 20.74
C GLU A 605 -29.50 -8.64 20.92
N GLY A 606 -29.02 -9.89 20.98
CA GLY A 606 -29.86 -11.09 21.14
C GLY A 606 -30.43 -11.23 22.55
N ASP A 607 -31.64 -11.81 22.64
CA ASP A 607 -32.32 -12.10 23.90
C ASP A 607 -31.40 -12.96 24.79
N PRO A 608 -31.07 -12.53 26.03
CA PRO A 608 -30.29 -13.34 26.97
C PRO A 608 -30.89 -14.72 27.26
N ASP A 609 -32.19 -14.87 27.04
CA ASP A 609 -32.93 -16.12 27.22
C ASP A 609 -33.18 -16.90 25.92
N GLU A 610 -32.53 -16.53 24.81
CA GLU A 610 -32.62 -17.29 23.56
C GLU A 610 -32.16 -18.74 23.76
N ARG A 611 -33.01 -19.68 23.35
CA ARG A 611 -32.78 -21.12 23.51
C ARG A 611 -32.68 -21.81 22.17
N PHE A 612 -31.63 -22.59 21.99
CA PHE A 612 -31.38 -23.41 20.82
C PHE A 612 -31.75 -24.85 21.14
N ARG A 613 -32.43 -25.53 20.21
CA ARG A 613 -32.76 -26.94 20.39
C ARG A 613 -31.65 -27.80 19.81
N VAL A 614 -30.87 -28.45 20.67
CA VAL A 614 -29.82 -29.39 20.27
C VAL A 614 -30.36 -30.81 20.39
N LYS A 615 -30.09 -31.63 19.37
CA LYS A 615 -30.39 -33.06 19.36
C LYS A 615 -29.09 -33.86 19.29
N VAL A 616 -28.83 -34.67 20.32
CA VAL A 616 -27.68 -35.57 20.41
C VAL A 616 -28.17 -37.00 20.19
N THR A 617 -27.47 -37.76 19.35
CA THR A 617 -27.84 -39.15 19.05
C THR A 617 -26.63 -40.06 19.20
N VAL A 618 -26.82 -41.17 19.93
CA VAL A 618 -25.83 -42.23 20.10
C VAL A 618 -25.86 -43.13 18.88
N MET A 619 -24.78 -43.14 18.10
CA MET A 619 -24.69 -43.95 16.88
C MET A 619 -24.27 -45.40 17.13
N SER A 620 -23.60 -45.68 18.25
CA SER A 620 -23.05 -47.01 18.55
C SER A 620 -24.09 -48.05 18.97
N GLY A 621 -25.32 -47.65 19.31
CA GLY A 621 -26.37 -48.53 19.83
C GLY A 621 -26.14 -49.06 21.25
N ASN A 622 -24.92 -48.92 21.79
CA ASN A 622 -24.47 -49.51 23.05
C ASN A 622 -24.34 -48.49 24.19
N GLY A 623 -25.06 -47.37 24.12
CA GLY A 623 -25.03 -46.36 25.17
C GLY A 623 -26.29 -45.53 25.24
N SER A 624 -26.47 -44.81 26.35
CA SER A 624 -27.62 -43.93 26.57
C SER A 624 -27.21 -42.55 27.07
N LEU A 625 -28.05 -41.55 26.78
CA LEU A 625 -27.88 -40.17 27.20
C LEU A 625 -28.89 -39.81 28.30
N SER A 626 -28.43 -39.06 29.31
CA SER A 626 -29.24 -38.55 30.44
C SER A 626 -28.78 -37.16 30.88
N THR A 627 -29.69 -36.34 31.43
CA THR A 627 -29.36 -35.09 32.15
C THR A 627 -29.15 -35.31 33.64
N ASP A 628 -29.53 -36.48 34.15
CA ASP A 628 -29.38 -36.86 35.55
C ASP A 628 -28.04 -37.59 35.74
N PRO A 629 -27.15 -37.09 36.62
CA PRO A 629 -25.87 -37.73 36.92
C PRO A 629 -26.01 -39.11 37.58
N GLU A 630 -27.12 -39.37 38.28
CA GLU A 630 -27.38 -40.67 38.93
C GLU A 630 -28.31 -41.57 38.08
N GLY A 631 -29.07 -40.97 37.17
CA GLY A 631 -30.30 -41.50 36.59
C GLY A 631 -30.24 -42.88 35.91
N TYR A 632 -31.05 -43.80 36.44
CA TYR A 632 -31.45 -45.04 35.77
C TYR A 632 -32.53 -44.73 34.72
N GLY A 633 -32.17 -44.78 33.43
CA GLY A 633 -33.08 -44.54 32.31
C GLY A 633 -32.58 -43.44 31.38
N GLY A 634 -32.05 -43.84 30.21
CA GLY A 634 -31.58 -42.93 29.17
C GLY A 634 -32.14 -43.30 27.81
N LYS A 635 -32.00 -42.41 26.84
CA LYS A 635 -32.44 -42.63 25.44
C LYS A 635 -31.24 -42.64 24.50
N SER A 636 -31.37 -43.35 23.38
CA SER A 636 -30.38 -43.35 22.30
C SER A 636 -30.38 -42.04 21.50
N ALA A 637 -31.44 -41.24 21.60
CA ALA A 637 -31.49 -39.87 21.10
C ALA A 637 -32.10 -38.96 22.17
N PHE A 638 -31.45 -37.82 22.40
CA PHE A 638 -31.85 -36.83 23.40
C PHE A 638 -31.94 -35.45 22.75
N ALA A 639 -32.99 -34.70 23.07
CA ALA A 639 -33.14 -33.32 22.61
C ALA A 639 -33.30 -32.41 23.82
N MET A 640 -32.53 -31.33 23.86
CA MET A 640 -32.57 -30.36 24.93
C MET A 640 -32.51 -28.94 24.39
N GLU A 641 -33.04 -28.01 25.19
CA GLU A 641 -32.84 -26.59 24.97
C GLU A 641 -31.53 -26.16 25.64
N VAL A 642 -30.62 -25.60 24.86
CA VAL A 642 -29.38 -25.01 25.33
C VAL A 642 -29.47 -23.49 25.20
N LYS A 643 -29.09 -22.77 26.24
CA LYS A 643 -28.84 -21.34 26.19
C LYS A 643 -27.44 -21.08 25.62
N ALA A 644 -27.30 -20.03 24.81
CA ALA A 644 -25.98 -19.57 24.37
C ALA A 644 -25.10 -19.16 25.56
N ASP A 645 -23.78 -19.34 25.42
CA ASP A 645 -22.77 -18.97 26.43
C ASP A 645 -22.90 -19.63 27.80
N VAL A 646 -23.67 -20.72 27.89
CA VAL A 646 -23.83 -21.53 29.09
C VAL A 646 -23.41 -22.97 28.77
N ASP A 647 -22.66 -23.60 29.68
CA ASP A 647 -22.35 -25.02 29.57
C ASP A 647 -23.57 -25.86 29.94
N HIS A 648 -23.99 -26.71 29.01
CA HIS A 648 -25.04 -27.70 29.23
C HIS A 648 -24.41 -29.08 29.33
N VAL A 649 -24.80 -29.82 30.36
CA VAL A 649 -24.20 -31.11 30.66
C VAL A 649 -25.16 -32.24 30.30
N LEU A 650 -24.64 -33.21 29.55
CA LEU A 650 -25.25 -34.51 29.31
C LEU A 650 -24.32 -35.60 29.77
N TYR A 651 -24.87 -36.62 30.38
CA TYR A 651 -24.15 -37.81 30.82
C TYR A 651 -24.38 -38.92 29.80
N TYR A 652 -23.29 -39.41 29.22
CA TYR A 652 -23.28 -40.57 28.36
C TYR A 652 -22.89 -41.80 29.19
N ARG A 653 -23.72 -42.84 29.19
CA ARG A 653 -23.41 -44.14 29.80
C ARG A 653 -23.18 -45.20 28.73
N TRP A 654 -22.07 -45.92 28.86
CA TRP A 654 -21.70 -47.05 28.01
C TRP A 654 -22.19 -48.38 28.61
N PHE A 655 -22.83 -49.20 27.77
CA PHE A 655 -23.32 -50.55 28.11
C PHE A 655 -22.79 -51.63 27.14
N GLY A 656 -21.88 -51.26 26.23
CA GLY A 656 -21.30 -52.21 25.29
C GLY A 656 -20.16 -53.02 25.92
N PRO A 657 -19.74 -54.11 25.24
CA PRO A 657 -18.58 -54.88 25.63
C PRO A 657 -17.26 -54.12 25.45
#